data_AF-A0A815LUU2-F1
#
_entry.id   AF-A0A815LUU2-F1
#
_cell.length_a   1.000
_cell.length_b   1.000
_cell.length_c   1.000
_cell.angle_alpha   90.00
_cell.angle_beta   90.00
_cell.angle_gamma   90.00
#
_symmetry.space_group_name_H-M   'P 1'
#
loop_
_entity.id
_entity.type
_entity.pdbx_description
1 polymer ?
#
loop_
_entity_poly.entity_id
_entity_poly.type
_entity_poly.pdbx_seq_one_letter_code
_entity_poly.pdbx_strand_id
1 'polypeptide(L)'
;MCVIFLLFFVVAVIARDHHSNVNWAFRNRHSIRDEPYPCDRDIGISTSSNLIPTSTITQLNVSTTAYVSMEQIEVTWTPILNSCHDDFIGIYFVETSILTGACDYVGFVFVQNHTSTSWEMINLRRPLEFRYYSRNQNCSSNYSFVGKSPVVRPLNDNEPTQIHLAYADRIDQMFVSFVTNSNAHIPRCQYGLNRLSLEWEANGTTLTYTASDMCEGQATVWDPQKFIDPGFMHTILLNDLHPSTMYFYRVGNDEDGWSSVYSFTNRPAINEDSEVTVIAFGDMGLAPFATGAKSTMDRVRARVISSNITCLLHIGDISYAMGIGVLWDSFMSQIESFASRLPYMVSIGNHEYDYITGNNKDPSGAPVPFRPKWGDYGTDSGGECAVPMVRRFHSPSNGNGLFWYSFDVGPIHFVFYSTEHDFHRGSLQYIWLEQDLQSVNRSRTPWLIVSSHRPMYSSQIIPESYFIILMLQLYIEPLLYKYHVDINFYAHIHSYERTCPMYQHRCVDDGITQILIATNFTNDEFIKSRMENGRYVNSFNSQYTTSGFMSFLKYKITTRSNVQLPNTKEELDKFLPIIQHRKREDLNRTVPGLRFIWIGHASCFIQMNNFRFLIDPVFSERCGMYSRFGPKRFRPPALTVNNLPDDLDAIFITHNHYDHLDYLSVKDLNNRYGEQLTWFCGRGVRETLSNMYVKNIIELDWWEEYFFLKKDINIAFCPAQHWSRRGLFDTDKSLWGGFAIWDNTYKFYHAGDTGYTHNISIFRQIGQKYGPFDLSAIPIGTYEPRSVMKNEHVSPDEAVQIHKDVQSNKSIGIHWGTWTMSNEYFMEPPKKLKEALQNNHLDPTSFIVLKHGEILDLPE
;
A
#
# COMPACT_ATOMS: atom_id res chain seq x y z
N MET A 1 47.71 32.56 -5.26
CA MET A 1 47.23 33.91 -4.88
C MET A 1 45.81 34.08 -5.41
N CYS A 2 44.93 34.72 -4.61
CA CYS A 2 43.46 34.85 -4.73
C CYS A 2 42.68 33.66 -4.13
N VAL A 3 42.56 33.54 -2.79
CA VAL A 3 41.57 34.20 -1.89
C VAL A 3 40.15 33.71 -2.20
N ILE A 4 39.72 32.54 -1.70
CA ILE A 4 39.01 32.31 -0.41
C ILE A 4 37.88 33.32 -0.18
N PHE A 5 36.65 32.92 -0.49
CA PHE A 5 35.44 33.35 0.21
C PHE A 5 34.66 32.10 0.62
N LEU A 6 34.82 31.76 1.90
CA LEU A 6 34.03 30.80 2.65
C LEU A 6 32.66 31.40 2.93
N LEU A 7 31.60 30.80 2.39
CA LEU A 7 30.24 30.94 2.91
C LEU A 7 29.90 29.65 3.65
N PHE A 8 30.30 29.63 4.93
CA PHE A 8 29.74 28.71 5.92
C PHE A 8 28.28 29.10 6.15
N PHE A 9 27.35 28.45 5.46
CA PHE A 9 26.00 28.33 5.98
C PHE A 9 25.99 27.18 6.97
N VAL A 10 25.94 27.54 8.25
CA VAL A 10 25.55 26.63 9.34
C VAL A 10 24.09 26.26 9.06
N VAL A 11 23.89 25.14 8.36
CA VAL A 11 22.60 24.44 8.39
C VAL A 11 22.56 23.76 9.74
N ALA A 12 21.83 24.36 10.67
CA ALA A 12 21.35 23.64 11.83
C ALA A 12 20.52 22.48 11.30
N VAL A 13 21.06 21.28 11.42
CA VAL A 13 20.36 20.02 11.18
C VAL A 13 19.25 19.95 12.22
N ILE A 14 18.06 20.42 11.84
CA ILE A 14 16.84 19.89 12.41
C ILE A 14 16.66 18.57 11.68
N ALA A 15 17.13 17.48 12.32
CA ALA A 15 16.68 16.14 11.97
C ALA A 15 15.15 16.22 11.97
N ARG A 16 14.54 16.08 10.78
CA ARG A 16 13.12 15.81 10.72
C ARG A 16 12.97 14.39 11.24
N ASP A 17 12.46 14.27 12.46
CA ASP A 17 11.95 13.02 13.00
C ASP A 17 10.96 12.44 11.98
N HIS A 18 11.44 11.51 11.16
CA HIS A 18 10.61 10.59 10.38
C HIS A 18 10.17 9.41 11.26
N HIS A 19 9.92 9.66 12.54
CA HIS A 19 9.41 8.66 13.47
C HIS A 19 7.90 8.59 13.34
N SER A 20 7.41 7.74 12.43
CA SER A 20 6.08 7.17 12.57
C SER A 20 6.19 5.92 13.44
N ASN A 21 5.93 6.04 14.76
CA ASN A 21 5.60 4.92 15.64
C ASN A 21 4.38 4.20 15.05
N VAL A 22 4.62 3.13 14.31
CA VAL A 22 3.58 2.26 13.77
C VAL A 22 3.49 1.04 14.69
N ASN A 23 2.87 1.22 15.86
CA ASN A 23 2.29 0.08 16.56
C ASN A 23 1.13 -0.43 15.65
N TRP A 24 0.81 -1.72 15.49
CA TRP A 24 -0.23 -2.43 16.24
C TRP A 24 -0.36 -3.87 15.71
N ALA A 25 -0.54 -4.84 16.61
CA ALA A 25 -0.52 -6.27 16.29
C ALA A 25 -1.83 -6.88 15.75
N PHE A 26 -2.95 -6.14 15.80
CA PHE A 26 -4.31 -6.70 15.66
C PHE A 26 -5.07 -6.20 14.41
N ARG A 27 -4.37 -5.91 13.31
CA ARG A 27 -4.88 -5.53 11.96
C ARG A 27 -5.78 -4.29 11.83
N ASN A 28 -5.98 -3.49 12.88
CA ASN A 28 -6.67 -2.19 12.79
C ASN A 28 -5.70 -1.07 12.34
N ARG A 29 -6.06 -0.29 11.32
CA ARG A 29 -5.19 0.77 10.72
C ARG A 29 -5.26 2.06 11.54
N HIS A 30 -4.11 2.54 12.03
CA HIS A 30 -3.98 3.82 12.75
C HIS A 30 -2.63 4.50 12.42
N SER A 31 -2.61 5.82 12.29
CA SER A 31 -1.46 6.74 12.19
C SER A 31 -1.08 7.30 13.57
N ILE A 32 0.11 7.91 13.74
CA ILE A 32 0.44 8.69 14.97
C ILE A 32 -0.63 9.74 15.26
N ARG A 33 -1.18 10.38 14.22
CA ARG A 33 -2.26 11.37 14.39
C ARG A 33 -3.59 10.76 14.80
N ASP A 34 -3.69 9.43 14.71
CA ASP A 34 -4.83 8.67 15.19
C ASP A 34 -4.62 8.24 16.65
N GLU A 35 -3.48 8.53 17.29
CA GLU A 35 -3.38 8.29 18.73
C GLU A 35 -4.42 9.13 19.48
N PRO A 36 -4.99 8.61 20.58
CA PRO A 36 -5.89 9.36 21.43
C PRO A 36 -5.25 10.73 21.79
N TYR A 37 -5.92 11.86 21.57
CA TYR A 37 -5.31 13.22 21.56
C TYR A 37 -4.43 13.56 22.80
N PRO A 38 -4.80 13.18 24.05
CA PRO A 38 -3.93 13.28 25.23
C PRO A 38 -2.70 12.36 25.28
N CYS A 39 -2.64 11.35 24.42
CA CYS A 39 -1.54 10.39 24.29
C CYS A 39 -0.52 10.82 23.22
N ASP A 40 -0.70 11.97 22.56
CA ASP A 40 0.30 12.56 21.65
C ASP A 40 1.55 12.98 22.44
N ARG A 41 2.50 12.05 22.57
CA ARG A 41 3.62 12.08 23.54
C ARG A 41 4.71 13.12 23.22
N ASP A 42 4.64 13.80 22.08
CA ASP A 42 5.55 14.91 21.72
C ASP A 42 5.24 16.20 22.49
N ILE A 43 4.08 16.28 23.13
CA ILE A 43 3.68 17.42 23.97
C ILE A 43 3.80 16.98 25.43
N GLY A 44 4.98 17.16 26.03
CA GLY A 44 5.24 16.81 27.42
C GLY A 44 4.21 17.41 28.39
N ILE A 45 3.24 16.60 28.82
CA ILE A 45 2.23 16.98 29.81
C ILE A 45 2.12 15.88 30.87
N SER A 46 2.20 16.30 32.13
CA SER A 46 2.09 15.43 33.30
C SER A 46 0.69 14.82 33.44
N THR A 47 0.62 13.50 33.59
CA THR A 47 -0.59 12.80 34.02
C THR A 47 -0.88 13.13 35.50
N SER A 48 -1.81 14.06 35.76
CA SER A 48 -2.28 14.32 37.12
C SER A 48 -3.24 13.22 37.58
N SER A 49 -2.88 12.56 38.68
CA SER A 49 -3.70 11.62 39.43
C SER A 49 -4.93 12.33 40.04
N ASN A 50 -6.11 12.22 39.43
CA ASN A 50 -7.35 12.65 40.08
C ASN A 50 -8.47 11.61 39.92
N LEU A 51 -8.81 11.05 41.07
CA LEU A 51 -10.03 10.37 41.54
C LEU A 51 -11.11 10.03 40.50
N ILE A 52 -11.37 8.73 40.39
CA ILE A 52 -12.49 8.09 39.67
C ILE A 52 -13.83 8.55 40.28
N PRO A 53 -14.72 9.21 39.53
CA PRO A 53 -16.12 9.34 39.94
C PRO A 53 -16.78 7.97 39.75
N THR A 54 -17.33 7.43 40.84
CA THR A 54 -18.21 6.25 40.85
C THR A 54 -19.46 6.53 40.02
N SER A 55 -19.39 6.33 38.72
CA SER A 55 -20.52 6.14 37.83
C SER A 55 -20.44 4.71 37.28
N THR A 56 -21.59 4.09 37.08
CA THR A 56 -21.78 2.67 36.72
C THR A 56 -20.78 2.20 35.65
N ILE A 57 -19.81 1.37 36.05
CA ILE A 57 -18.87 0.71 35.14
C ILE A 57 -19.68 -0.08 34.11
N THR A 58 -19.51 0.25 32.83
CA THR A 58 -20.18 -0.48 31.74
C THR A 58 -19.30 -1.69 31.39
N GLN A 59 -19.87 -2.90 31.40
CA GLN A 59 -19.13 -4.08 30.98
C GLN A 59 -19.12 -4.16 29.45
N LEU A 60 -17.93 -4.25 28.85
CA LEU A 60 -17.79 -4.59 27.44
C LEU A 60 -18.04 -6.10 27.30
N ASN A 61 -18.66 -6.52 26.21
CA ASN A 61 -18.84 -7.94 25.91
C ASN A 61 -17.88 -8.37 24.81
N VAL A 62 -17.50 -9.64 24.85
CA VAL A 62 -16.66 -10.28 23.83
C VAL A 62 -17.39 -11.52 23.32
N SER A 63 -17.26 -11.84 22.04
CA SER A 63 -17.86 -13.04 21.45
C SER A 63 -17.34 -14.33 22.08
N THR A 64 -16.08 -14.34 22.53
CA THR A 64 -15.44 -15.43 23.25
C THR A 64 -14.37 -14.90 24.22
N THR A 65 -14.10 -15.65 25.29
CA THR A 65 -13.00 -15.37 26.24
C THR A 65 -11.77 -16.25 26.00
N ALA A 66 -11.87 -17.23 25.10
CA ALA A 66 -10.78 -18.10 24.69
C ALA A 66 -10.66 -18.11 23.17
N TYR A 67 -9.45 -18.01 22.63
CA TYR A 67 -9.22 -17.97 21.19
C TYR A 67 -8.01 -18.77 20.73
N VAL A 68 -8.00 -19.18 19.46
CA VAL A 68 -6.79 -19.66 18.77
C VAL A 68 -6.11 -18.52 18.03
N SER A 69 -4.80 -18.59 17.82
CA SER A 69 -4.08 -17.52 17.11
C SER A 69 -4.69 -17.28 15.71
N MET A 70 -4.79 -16.01 15.32
CA MET A 70 -5.45 -15.49 14.12
C MET A 70 -7.00 -15.57 14.11
N GLU A 71 -7.64 -15.90 15.22
CA GLU A 71 -9.11 -15.88 15.35
C GLU A 71 -9.67 -14.46 15.49
N GLN A 72 -10.84 -14.23 14.91
CA GLN A 72 -11.58 -12.96 15.02
C GLN A 72 -12.46 -12.96 16.28
N ILE A 73 -12.28 -11.95 17.13
CA ILE A 73 -13.16 -11.70 18.29
C ILE A 73 -13.94 -10.42 18.08
N GLU A 74 -15.25 -10.50 18.26
CA GLU A 74 -16.12 -9.33 18.27
C GLU A 74 -16.16 -8.74 19.70
N VAL A 75 -15.87 -7.45 19.81
CA VAL A 75 -15.99 -6.68 21.05
C VAL A 75 -17.18 -5.75 20.91
N THR A 76 -18.13 -5.79 21.85
CA THR A 76 -19.34 -4.96 21.84
C THR A 76 -19.46 -4.14 23.12
N TRP A 77 -20.07 -2.96 23.03
CA TRP A 77 -20.20 -2.04 24.16
C TRP A 77 -21.49 -1.23 24.09
N THR A 78 -21.94 -0.76 25.25
CA THR A 78 -23.07 0.16 25.34
C THR A 78 -22.58 1.59 25.15
N PRO A 79 -23.15 2.37 24.22
CA PRO A 79 -22.85 3.80 24.08
C PRO A 79 -23.15 4.57 25.36
N ILE A 80 -22.25 5.48 25.72
CA ILE A 80 -22.45 6.40 26.85
C ILE A 80 -23.12 7.69 26.36
N LEU A 81 -23.91 8.32 27.24
CA LEU A 81 -24.51 9.64 26.97
C LEU A 81 -23.40 10.70 26.95
N ASN A 82 -23.28 11.42 25.83
CA ASN A 82 -22.23 12.41 25.54
C ASN A 82 -20.84 11.80 25.27
N SER A 83 -20.76 10.87 24.30
CA SER A 83 -19.47 10.34 23.82
C SER A 83 -18.62 11.44 23.16
N CYS A 84 -17.30 11.30 23.31
CA CYS A 84 -16.34 12.12 22.59
C CYS A 84 -15.96 11.50 21.26
N HIS A 85 -15.60 12.35 20.30
CA HIS A 85 -15.20 11.92 18.95
C HIS A 85 -13.92 11.05 18.95
N ASP A 86 -13.11 11.15 20.00
CA ASP A 86 -11.86 10.42 20.23
C ASP A 86 -11.95 9.44 21.41
N ASP A 87 -13.17 9.02 21.77
CA ASP A 87 -13.39 7.87 22.63
C ASP A 87 -12.80 6.61 21.98
N PHE A 88 -12.13 5.78 22.77
CA PHE A 88 -11.44 4.61 22.22
C PHE A 88 -11.51 3.38 23.12
N ILE A 89 -11.40 2.22 22.48
CA ILE A 89 -11.21 0.94 23.14
C ILE A 89 -9.79 0.46 22.83
N GLY A 90 -8.98 0.31 23.87
CA GLY A 90 -7.66 -0.30 23.78
C GLY A 90 -7.69 -1.77 24.20
N ILE A 91 -6.76 -2.57 23.67
CA ILE A 91 -6.42 -3.90 24.17
C ILE A 91 -5.17 -3.81 25.05
N TYR A 92 -5.21 -4.39 26.24
CA TYR A 92 -4.17 -4.26 27.25
C TYR A 92 -3.77 -5.63 27.78
N PHE A 93 -2.51 -5.75 28.20
CA PHE A 93 -2.14 -6.82 29.12
C PHE A 93 -2.87 -6.62 30.46
N VAL A 94 -3.36 -7.72 31.04
CA VAL A 94 -4.16 -7.66 32.27
C VAL A 94 -3.37 -7.05 33.44
N GLU A 95 -2.05 -7.27 33.48
CA GLU A 95 -1.15 -6.70 34.48
C GLU A 95 -0.97 -5.17 34.39
N THR A 96 -1.29 -4.55 33.26
CA THR A 96 -1.19 -3.09 33.09
C THR A 96 -2.19 -2.40 34.02
N SER A 97 -1.72 -1.53 34.91
CA SER A 97 -2.58 -0.86 35.90
C SER A 97 -3.59 0.09 35.24
N ILE A 98 -4.86 0.00 35.67
CA ILE A 98 -5.94 0.89 35.22
C ILE A 98 -5.68 2.34 35.68
N LEU A 99 -4.90 2.53 36.75
CA LEU A 99 -4.62 3.83 37.35
C LEU A 99 -3.52 4.62 36.63
N THR A 100 -2.65 3.97 35.86
CA THR A 100 -1.41 4.58 35.35
C THR A 100 -1.37 4.88 33.86
N GLY A 101 -2.30 4.37 33.03
CA GLY A 101 -2.25 4.75 31.62
C GLY A 101 -3.40 4.25 30.78
N ALA A 102 -4.32 5.18 30.46
CA ALA A 102 -5.18 5.04 29.28
C ALA A 102 -4.33 4.80 28.02
N CYS A 103 -3.10 5.32 28.00
CA CYS A 103 -2.21 5.20 26.86
C CYS A 103 -1.37 3.90 26.86
N ASP A 104 -1.49 2.96 27.80
CA ASP A 104 -0.59 1.78 27.90
C ASP A 104 -1.14 0.53 27.17
N TYR A 105 -1.80 0.75 26.03
CA TYR A 105 -2.44 -0.30 25.22
C TYR A 105 -1.46 -0.94 24.23
N VAL A 106 -1.73 -2.18 23.83
CA VAL A 106 -1.00 -2.94 22.79
C VAL A 106 -1.65 -2.75 21.40
N GLY A 107 -2.86 -2.19 21.37
CA GLY A 107 -3.68 -1.89 20.19
C GLY A 107 -4.90 -1.08 20.61
N PHE A 108 -5.49 -0.30 19.71
CA PHE A 108 -6.72 0.45 20.01
C PHE A 108 -7.59 0.61 18.77
N VAL A 109 -8.84 1.04 18.99
CA VAL A 109 -9.75 1.55 17.96
C VAL A 109 -10.57 2.70 18.53
N PHE A 110 -10.92 3.67 17.70
CA PHE A 110 -11.91 4.68 18.09
C PHE A 110 -13.33 4.10 18.08
N VAL A 111 -14.10 4.44 19.12
CA VAL A 111 -15.47 3.99 19.32
C VAL A 111 -16.42 4.67 18.32
N GLN A 112 -16.31 5.99 18.15
CA GLN A 112 -17.20 6.80 17.29
C GLN A 112 -18.69 6.42 17.46
N ASN A 113 -19.44 6.28 16.36
CA ASN A 113 -20.85 5.87 16.36
C ASN A 113 -21.04 4.33 16.32
N HIS A 114 -19.97 3.56 16.51
CA HIS A 114 -20.04 2.10 16.51
C HIS A 114 -20.46 1.57 17.90
N THR A 115 -21.05 0.39 17.89
CA THR A 115 -21.40 -0.38 19.11
C THR A 115 -20.67 -1.72 19.18
N SER A 116 -19.91 -2.04 18.13
CA SER A 116 -19.06 -3.22 18.06
C SER A 116 -17.86 -3.01 17.12
N THR A 117 -16.83 -3.83 17.30
CA THR A 117 -15.69 -3.95 16.38
C THR A 117 -15.11 -5.37 16.41
N SER A 118 -14.46 -5.80 15.33
CA SER A 118 -13.79 -7.11 15.22
C SER A 118 -12.29 -6.96 15.35
N TRP A 119 -11.66 -7.88 16.06
CA TRP A 119 -10.22 -7.92 16.30
C TRP A 119 -9.65 -9.26 15.86
N GLU A 120 -8.62 -9.23 15.01
CA GLU A 120 -7.85 -10.44 14.71
C GLU A 120 -6.81 -10.69 15.79
N MET A 121 -7.02 -11.70 16.62
CA MET A 121 -6.21 -11.96 17.81
C MET A 121 -4.97 -12.77 17.49
N ILE A 122 -3.79 -12.30 17.87
CA ILE A 122 -2.57 -13.12 17.86
C ILE A 122 -2.25 -13.65 19.26
N ASN A 123 -1.68 -14.85 19.35
CA ASN A 123 -1.26 -15.42 20.62
C ASN A 123 0.00 -14.71 21.15
N LEU A 124 -0.21 -13.69 22.00
CA LEU A 124 0.85 -12.98 22.73
C LEU A 124 1.28 -13.67 24.03
N ARG A 125 0.91 -14.95 24.22
CA ARG A 125 1.31 -15.78 25.37
C ARG A 125 0.85 -15.26 26.73
N ARG A 126 -0.12 -14.34 26.73
CA ARG A 126 -0.53 -13.56 27.89
C ARG A 126 -2.02 -13.26 27.86
N PRO A 127 -2.65 -13.12 29.04
CA PRO A 127 -4.03 -12.70 29.14
C PRO A 127 -4.20 -11.23 28.74
N LEU A 128 -5.25 -10.95 27.98
CA LEU A 128 -5.58 -9.63 27.46
C LEU A 128 -6.96 -9.19 27.97
N GLU A 129 -7.21 -7.89 28.01
CA GLU A 129 -8.55 -7.34 28.20
C GLU A 129 -8.74 -6.06 27.37
N PHE A 130 -9.97 -5.83 26.92
CA PHE A 130 -10.35 -4.59 26.25
C PHE A 130 -10.82 -3.58 27.28
N ARG A 131 -10.37 -2.33 27.16
CA ARG A 131 -10.74 -1.24 28.08
C ARG A 131 -11.23 -0.04 27.27
N TYR A 132 -12.38 0.49 27.67
CA TYR A 132 -12.98 1.68 27.09
C TYR A 132 -12.58 2.90 27.93
N TYR A 133 -12.00 3.90 27.27
CA TYR A 133 -11.70 5.21 27.83
C TYR A 133 -12.48 6.32 27.13
N SER A 134 -12.93 7.30 27.91
CA SER A 134 -13.65 8.48 27.44
C SER A 134 -13.26 9.73 28.23
N ARG A 135 -13.59 10.91 27.69
CA ARG A 135 -13.32 12.22 28.30
C ARG A 135 -14.60 12.86 28.84
N ASN A 136 -14.46 14.00 29.51
CA ASN A 136 -15.61 14.78 29.97
C ASN A 136 -16.49 15.24 28.79
N GLN A 137 -17.70 15.74 29.07
CA GLN A 137 -18.70 16.15 28.06
C GLN A 137 -18.21 17.19 27.03
N ASN A 138 -17.13 17.92 27.32
CA ASN A 138 -16.54 18.91 26.42
C ASN A 138 -15.32 18.38 25.65
N CYS A 139 -14.99 17.09 25.80
CA CYS A 139 -13.85 16.43 25.15
C CYS A 139 -12.54 17.20 25.35
N SER A 140 -12.29 17.63 26.59
CA SER A 140 -11.17 18.50 26.92
C SER A 140 -10.38 18.04 28.15
N SER A 141 -10.88 17.04 28.90
CA SER A 141 -10.16 16.47 30.05
C SER A 141 -9.20 15.36 29.65
N ASN A 142 -8.45 14.84 30.63
CA ASN A 142 -7.77 13.55 30.46
C ASN A 142 -8.79 12.41 30.28
N TYR A 143 -8.33 11.30 29.73
CA TYR A 143 -9.12 10.08 29.64
C TYR A 143 -9.44 9.52 31.02
N SER A 144 -10.68 9.08 31.14
CA SER A 144 -11.23 8.38 32.29
C SER A 144 -11.67 6.99 31.86
N PHE A 145 -11.47 6.02 32.74
CA PHE A 145 -11.87 4.64 32.50
C PHE A 145 -13.40 4.51 32.56
N VAL A 146 -14.00 3.94 31.51
CA VAL A 146 -15.45 3.74 31.37
C VAL A 146 -15.84 2.31 31.71
N GLY A 147 -15.07 1.35 31.21
CA GLY A 147 -15.47 -0.05 31.20
C GLY A 147 -14.37 -0.98 30.72
N LYS A 148 -14.52 -2.27 31.01
CA LYS A 148 -13.65 -3.31 30.46
C LYS A 148 -14.41 -4.58 30.10
N SER A 149 -13.79 -5.39 29.26
CA SER A 149 -14.29 -6.72 28.92
C SER A 149 -13.96 -7.74 30.00
N PRO A 150 -14.58 -8.95 29.98
CA PRO A 150 -13.95 -10.15 30.52
C PRO A 150 -12.53 -10.32 29.98
N VAL A 151 -11.68 -11.00 30.74
CA VAL A 151 -10.34 -11.37 30.31
C VAL A 151 -10.44 -12.36 29.15
N VAL A 152 -9.66 -12.10 28.10
CA VAL A 152 -9.57 -12.92 26.89
C VAL A 152 -8.19 -13.55 26.86
N ARG A 153 -8.11 -14.85 26.57
CA ARG A 153 -6.86 -15.62 26.62
C ARG A 153 -6.71 -16.55 25.42
N PRO A 154 -5.49 -16.81 24.96
CA PRO A 154 -5.23 -17.97 24.11
C PRO A 154 -5.80 -19.24 24.75
N LEU A 155 -6.27 -20.18 23.92
CA LEU A 155 -6.72 -21.49 24.38
C LEU A 155 -5.58 -22.26 25.08
N ASN A 156 -4.35 -22.05 24.59
CA ASN A 156 -3.12 -22.53 25.20
C ASN A 156 -2.04 -21.44 25.09
N ASP A 157 -1.64 -20.84 26.22
CA ASP A 157 -0.59 -19.82 26.27
C ASP A 157 0.78 -20.40 25.88
N ASN A 158 1.00 -21.71 26.05
CA ASN A 158 2.23 -22.41 25.67
C ASN A 158 2.18 -23.02 24.27
N GLU A 159 1.14 -22.75 23.48
CA GLU A 159 1.03 -23.27 22.12
C GLU A 159 2.29 -22.92 21.30
N PRO A 160 2.92 -23.91 20.64
CA PRO A 160 3.98 -23.64 19.67
C PRO A 160 3.46 -22.77 18.53
N THR A 161 3.93 -21.53 18.45
CA THR A 161 3.57 -20.56 17.42
C THR A 161 4.82 -20.08 16.68
N GLN A 162 4.63 -19.31 15.60
CA GLN A 162 5.72 -18.67 14.87
C GLN A 162 6.67 -19.70 14.26
N ILE A 163 6.12 -20.83 13.84
CA ILE A 163 6.87 -21.96 13.33
C ILE A 163 7.51 -21.58 11.99
N HIS A 164 8.84 -21.73 11.91
CA HIS A 164 9.58 -21.44 10.70
C HIS A 164 10.80 -22.34 10.54
N LEU A 165 11.24 -22.45 9.29
CA LEU A 165 12.33 -23.32 8.86
C LEU A 165 13.51 -22.50 8.36
N ALA A 166 14.72 -22.98 8.59
CA ALA A 166 15.93 -22.43 7.99
C ALA A 166 16.92 -23.55 7.66
N TYR A 167 17.70 -23.35 6.61
CA TYR A 167 18.78 -24.24 6.27
C TYR A 167 19.90 -24.22 7.32
N ALA A 168 20.43 -25.40 7.66
CA ALA A 168 21.58 -25.54 8.55
C ALA A 168 22.88 -25.80 7.75
N ASP A 169 23.98 -26.07 8.46
CA ASP A 169 25.33 -26.18 7.90
C ASP A 169 25.45 -27.19 6.76
N ARG A 170 24.87 -28.38 6.95
CA ARG A 170 24.94 -29.46 5.96
C ARG A 170 23.67 -29.54 5.14
N ILE A 171 23.81 -30.08 3.93
CA ILE A 171 22.69 -30.24 2.98
C ILE A 171 21.60 -31.20 3.48
N ASP A 172 21.94 -32.09 4.40
CA ASP A 172 21.07 -33.08 5.06
C ASP A 172 20.51 -32.57 6.39
N GLN A 173 20.61 -31.27 6.66
CA GLN A 173 20.17 -30.66 7.91
C GLN A 173 19.20 -29.50 7.71
N MET A 174 18.26 -29.36 8.66
CA MET A 174 17.24 -28.32 8.71
C MET A 174 17.05 -27.83 10.15
N PHE A 175 17.01 -26.51 10.35
CA PHE A 175 16.52 -25.91 11.58
C PHE A 175 15.00 -25.80 11.56
N VAL A 176 14.38 -26.16 12.68
CA VAL A 176 12.97 -25.90 12.97
C VAL A 176 12.90 -25.04 14.21
N SER A 177 12.29 -23.86 14.09
CA SER A 177 12.18 -22.89 15.17
C SER A 177 10.73 -22.52 15.46
N PHE A 178 10.43 -22.24 16.72
CA PHE A 178 9.09 -21.85 17.20
C PHE A 178 9.19 -21.11 18.53
N VAL A 179 8.08 -20.51 18.99
CA VAL A 179 8.01 -19.75 20.24
C VAL A 179 6.91 -20.31 21.15
N THR A 180 7.18 -20.37 22.45
CA THR A 180 6.19 -20.67 23.51
C THR A 180 6.31 -19.70 24.68
N ASN A 181 5.46 -19.84 25.70
CA ASN A 181 5.50 -19.07 26.94
C ASN A 181 6.34 -19.73 28.05
N SER A 182 6.98 -20.87 27.79
CA SER A 182 7.70 -21.65 28.80
C SER A 182 9.01 -22.23 28.27
N ASN A 183 10.01 -22.33 29.15
CA ASN A 183 11.22 -23.11 28.91
C ASN A 183 11.40 -24.24 29.93
N ALA A 184 10.32 -24.60 30.65
CA ALA A 184 10.38 -25.61 31.71
C ALA A 184 10.62 -27.02 31.17
N HIS A 185 10.22 -27.27 29.91
CA HIS A 185 10.35 -28.56 29.24
C HIS A 185 11.26 -28.46 28.02
N ILE A 186 11.88 -29.60 27.67
CA ILE A 186 12.76 -29.68 26.51
C ILE A 186 11.90 -29.54 25.24
N PRO A 187 12.20 -28.60 24.33
CA PRO A 187 11.48 -28.49 23.08
C PRO A 187 11.79 -29.70 22.18
N ARG A 188 10.76 -30.28 21.57
CA ARG A 188 10.88 -31.48 20.73
C ARG A 188 10.26 -31.25 19.35
N CYS A 189 10.78 -31.98 18.37
CA CYS A 189 10.24 -32.07 17.03
C CYS A 189 10.06 -33.55 16.70
N GLN A 190 8.82 -33.95 16.44
CA GLN A 190 8.52 -35.27 15.90
C GLN A 190 8.39 -35.15 14.39
N TYR A 191 9.04 -36.04 13.64
CA TYR A 191 9.07 -35.98 12.18
C TYR A 191 9.11 -37.38 11.55
N GLY A 192 8.76 -37.46 10.28
CA GLY A 192 8.65 -38.73 9.56
C GLY A 192 8.30 -38.58 8.09
N LEU A 193 8.31 -39.69 7.36
CA LEU A 193 7.88 -39.73 5.95
C LEU A 193 6.36 -39.91 5.81
N ASN A 194 5.66 -40.26 6.90
CA ASN A 194 4.22 -40.47 6.92
C ASN A 194 3.56 -39.46 7.85
N ARG A 195 2.61 -38.68 7.33
CA ARG A 195 1.86 -37.68 8.11
C ARG A 195 1.15 -38.26 9.34
N LEU A 196 0.71 -39.51 9.27
CA LEU A 196 -0.03 -40.18 10.34
C LEU A 196 0.88 -40.91 11.35
N SER A 197 2.18 -41.02 11.07
CA SER A 197 3.14 -41.73 11.92
C SER A 197 4.51 -41.05 11.83
N LEU A 198 4.82 -40.25 12.84
CA LEU A 198 6.10 -39.54 12.97
C LEU A 198 7.04 -40.40 13.82
N GLU A 199 7.91 -41.15 13.15
CA GLU A 199 8.73 -42.20 13.75
C GLU A 199 10.02 -41.69 14.39
N TRP A 200 10.42 -40.46 14.07
CA TRP A 200 11.65 -39.84 14.57
C TRP A 200 11.36 -38.66 15.48
N GLU A 201 12.27 -38.40 16.41
CA GLU A 201 12.20 -37.28 17.35
C GLU A 201 13.57 -36.63 17.49
N ALA A 202 13.60 -35.31 17.61
CA ALA A 202 14.78 -34.51 17.88
C ALA A 202 14.51 -33.48 18.99
N ASN A 203 15.50 -33.27 19.85
CA ASN A 203 15.45 -32.29 20.93
C ASN A 203 16.11 -30.98 20.50
N GLY A 204 15.66 -29.86 21.09
CA GLY A 204 16.19 -28.53 20.80
C GLY A 204 16.77 -27.79 22.00
N THR A 205 17.16 -26.56 21.72
CA THR A 205 17.62 -25.58 22.70
C THR A 205 16.63 -24.42 22.81
N THR A 206 16.67 -23.71 23.93
CA THR A 206 15.77 -22.58 24.19
C THR A 206 16.57 -21.33 24.54
N LEU A 207 16.18 -20.20 23.96
CA LEU A 207 16.72 -18.87 24.26
C LEU A 207 15.57 -17.87 24.52
N THR A 208 15.90 -16.73 25.11
CA THR A 208 15.02 -15.57 25.23
C THR A 208 15.89 -14.30 25.25
N TYR A 209 15.25 -13.15 25.34
CA TYR A 209 15.91 -11.87 25.53
C TYR A 209 15.03 -10.93 26.35
N THR A 210 15.68 -9.96 26.97
CA THR A 210 15.09 -8.96 27.86
C THR A 210 15.40 -7.55 27.34
N ALA A 211 14.68 -6.55 27.84
CA ALA A 211 14.97 -5.15 27.52
C ALA A 211 16.43 -4.76 27.85
N SER A 212 17.03 -5.39 28.87
CA SER A 212 18.43 -5.14 29.22
C SER A 212 19.45 -5.67 28.20
N ASP A 213 19.06 -6.62 27.34
CA ASP A 213 19.92 -7.12 26.27
C ASP A 213 19.98 -6.15 25.08
N MET A 214 19.02 -5.23 24.95
CA MET A 214 18.97 -4.24 23.87
C MET A 214 20.02 -3.14 24.05
N CYS A 215 20.49 -2.57 22.94
CA CYS A 215 21.59 -1.63 22.95
C CYS A 215 21.18 -0.25 23.48
N GLU A 216 20.08 0.32 22.96
CA GLU A 216 19.65 1.69 23.31
C GLU A 216 18.16 1.94 23.05
N GLY A 217 17.75 3.21 23.06
CA GLY A 217 16.43 3.64 22.57
C GLY A 217 15.25 3.00 23.30
N GLN A 218 14.13 2.92 22.59
CA GLN A 218 12.88 2.40 23.16
C GLN A 218 12.92 0.90 23.44
N ALA A 219 13.76 0.15 22.73
CA ALA A 219 13.95 -1.28 22.94
C ALA A 219 14.43 -1.62 24.36
N THR A 220 15.10 -0.68 25.05
CA THR A 220 15.59 -0.88 26.43
C THR A 220 14.55 -0.67 27.53
N VAL A 221 13.34 -0.26 27.18
CA VAL A 221 12.30 0.12 28.15
C VAL A 221 11.14 -0.85 28.07
N TRP A 222 10.89 -1.59 29.17
CA TRP A 222 9.68 -2.39 29.30
C TRP A 222 8.45 -1.47 29.31
N ASP A 223 7.61 -1.61 28.29
CA ASP A 223 6.38 -0.85 28.08
C ASP A 223 5.53 -1.60 27.04
N PRO A 224 4.21 -1.74 27.21
CA PRO A 224 3.34 -2.43 26.23
C PRO A 224 3.43 -1.93 24.78
N GLN A 225 3.91 -0.70 24.56
CA GLN A 225 4.14 -0.10 23.22
C GLN A 225 5.61 -0.04 22.81
N LYS A 226 6.51 -0.59 23.63
CA LYS A 226 7.93 -0.67 23.32
C LYS A 226 8.35 -2.13 23.49
N PHE A 227 9.16 -2.42 24.50
CA PHE A 227 9.56 -3.78 24.78
C PHE A 227 8.47 -4.56 25.53
N ILE A 228 8.09 -5.70 24.96
CA ILE A 228 7.29 -6.73 25.63
C ILE A 228 8.11 -8.00 25.77
N ASP A 229 7.73 -8.84 26.74
CA ASP A 229 8.33 -10.16 26.89
C ASP A 229 8.06 -11.03 25.65
N PRO A 230 9.11 -11.47 24.95
CA PRO A 230 8.96 -12.16 23.68
C PRO A 230 8.69 -13.66 23.86
N GLY A 231 8.62 -14.17 25.09
CA GLY A 231 8.52 -15.60 25.39
C GLY A 231 9.86 -16.31 25.20
N PHE A 232 9.79 -17.59 24.86
CA PHE A 232 10.96 -18.45 24.69
C PHE A 232 11.05 -18.98 23.27
N MET A 233 12.17 -18.70 22.60
CA MET A 233 12.46 -19.17 21.25
C MET A 233 13.18 -20.51 21.33
N HIS A 234 12.62 -21.50 20.64
CA HIS A 234 13.15 -22.84 20.58
C HIS A 234 13.72 -23.13 19.20
N THR A 235 14.82 -23.87 19.15
CA THR A 235 15.47 -24.27 17.91
C THR A 235 15.85 -25.73 17.97
N ILE A 236 15.49 -26.48 16.93
CA ILE A 236 15.75 -27.90 16.81
C ILE A 236 16.50 -28.14 15.49
N LEU A 237 17.58 -28.90 15.55
CA LEU A 237 18.32 -29.34 14.38
C LEU A 237 17.88 -30.75 13.96
N LEU A 238 17.27 -30.86 12.80
CA LEU A 238 17.01 -32.13 12.14
C LEU A 238 18.24 -32.53 11.33
N ASN A 239 18.62 -33.81 11.39
CA ASN A 239 19.83 -34.36 10.76
C ASN A 239 19.47 -35.54 9.85
N ASP A 240 20.44 -35.95 9.03
CA ASP A 240 20.37 -37.15 8.20
C ASP A 240 19.16 -37.15 7.24
N LEU A 241 18.74 -35.96 6.80
CA LEU A 241 17.62 -35.78 5.88
C LEU A 241 18.03 -36.12 4.45
N HIS A 242 17.24 -36.96 3.79
CA HIS A 242 17.49 -37.32 2.40
C HIS A 242 17.16 -36.16 1.45
N PRO A 243 17.96 -35.94 0.39
CA PRO A 243 17.69 -34.89 -0.59
C PRO A 243 16.33 -35.08 -1.28
N SER A 244 15.70 -33.99 -1.70
CA SER A 244 14.42 -33.97 -2.44
C SER A 244 13.28 -34.76 -1.77
N THR A 245 13.38 -35.00 -0.46
CA THR A 245 12.44 -35.83 0.29
C THR A 245 11.52 -34.96 1.12
N MET A 246 10.22 -35.23 1.04
CA MET A 246 9.22 -34.56 1.87
C MET A 246 9.14 -35.22 3.25
N TYR A 247 9.25 -34.39 4.28
CA TYR A 247 9.09 -34.77 5.67
C TYR A 247 7.86 -34.09 6.25
N PHE A 248 7.11 -34.84 7.06
CA PHE A 248 6.06 -34.29 7.93
C PHE A 248 6.64 -34.07 9.31
N TYR A 249 6.22 -33.01 10.01
CA TYR A 249 6.73 -32.70 11.33
C TYR A 249 5.72 -31.95 12.20
N ARG A 250 5.90 -32.02 13.52
CA ARG A 250 5.24 -31.17 14.51
C ARG A 250 6.21 -30.84 15.64
N VAL A 251 6.02 -29.69 16.26
CA VAL A 251 6.87 -29.21 17.35
C VAL A 251 6.08 -29.03 18.64
N GLY A 252 6.76 -29.09 19.78
CA GLY A 252 6.15 -28.93 21.11
C GLY A 252 6.65 -29.97 22.10
N ASN A 253 5.80 -30.34 23.04
CA ASN A 253 6.01 -31.44 23.98
C ASN A 253 4.66 -31.89 24.57
N ASP A 254 4.67 -32.94 25.40
CA ASP A 254 3.43 -33.55 25.93
C ASP A 254 2.81 -32.71 27.05
N GLU A 255 3.60 -31.83 27.68
CA GLU A 255 3.21 -30.98 28.80
C GLU A 255 2.61 -29.64 28.36
N ASP A 256 3.26 -28.98 27.41
CA ASP A 256 2.93 -27.66 26.85
C ASP A 256 2.03 -27.77 25.61
N GLY A 257 1.94 -28.95 25.00
CA GLY A 257 1.14 -29.22 23.82
C GLY A 257 1.96 -29.28 22.53
N TRP A 258 1.36 -29.92 21.52
CA TRP A 258 1.94 -30.11 20.20
C TRP A 258 1.28 -29.21 19.16
N SER A 259 2.07 -28.69 18.21
CA SER A 259 1.57 -28.01 17.04
C SER A 259 0.76 -28.95 16.13
N SER A 260 0.05 -28.35 15.16
CA SER A 260 -0.41 -29.08 13.97
C SER A 260 0.76 -29.74 13.22
N VAL A 261 0.46 -30.77 12.43
CA VAL A 261 1.45 -31.42 11.56
C VAL A 261 1.64 -30.60 10.29
N TYR A 262 2.86 -30.12 10.09
CA TYR A 262 3.37 -29.41 8.92
C TYR A 262 4.17 -30.35 8.03
N SER A 263 4.65 -29.83 6.90
CA SER A 263 5.53 -30.57 5.98
C SER A 263 6.50 -29.66 5.26
N PHE A 264 7.70 -30.14 5.00
CA PHE A 264 8.71 -29.47 4.18
C PHE A 264 9.42 -30.47 3.27
N THR A 265 10.08 -29.98 2.23
CA THR A 265 10.95 -30.79 1.37
C THR A 265 12.40 -30.41 1.63
N ASN A 266 13.26 -31.38 1.91
CA ASN A 266 14.69 -31.09 2.08
C ASN A 266 15.32 -30.66 0.75
N ARG A 267 16.50 -30.04 0.81
CA ARG A 267 17.26 -29.54 -0.35
C ARG A 267 17.28 -30.56 -1.49
N PRO A 268 17.19 -30.12 -2.75
CA PRO A 268 17.33 -31.02 -3.88
C PRO A 268 18.71 -31.68 -3.88
N ALA A 269 18.80 -32.83 -4.54
CA ALA A 269 20.10 -33.41 -4.85
C ALA A 269 20.93 -32.44 -5.73
N ILE A 270 22.23 -32.65 -5.85
CA ILE A 270 23.09 -31.87 -6.76
C ILE A 270 23.37 -32.76 -7.97
N ASN A 271 22.51 -32.68 -8.99
CA ASN A 271 22.65 -33.40 -10.27
C ASN A 271 22.06 -32.58 -11.45
N GLU A 272 22.23 -33.05 -12.68
CA GLU A 272 21.81 -32.33 -13.90
C GLU A 272 20.30 -32.06 -14.00
N ASP A 273 19.46 -32.86 -13.31
CA ASP A 273 18.00 -32.74 -13.31
C ASP A 273 17.47 -31.86 -12.15
N SER A 274 18.35 -31.24 -11.37
CA SER A 274 17.98 -30.51 -10.16
C SER A 274 17.37 -29.16 -10.47
N GLU A 275 16.06 -29.01 -10.23
CA GLU A 275 15.33 -27.75 -10.36
C GLU A 275 15.27 -27.02 -9.02
N VAL A 276 15.62 -25.73 -9.02
CA VAL A 276 15.52 -24.85 -7.84
C VAL A 276 14.67 -23.64 -8.21
N THR A 277 13.60 -23.41 -7.46
CA THR A 277 12.76 -22.22 -7.58
C THR A 277 12.83 -21.42 -6.29
N VAL A 278 13.30 -20.17 -6.41
CA VAL A 278 13.51 -19.27 -5.26
C VAL A 278 12.58 -18.08 -5.36
N ILE A 279 11.99 -17.69 -4.22
CA ILE A 279 11.35 -16.39 -4.04
C ILE A 279 12.35 -15.49 -3.32
N ALA A 280 12.58 -14.26 -3.80
CA ALA A 280 13.47 -13.31 -3.15
C ALA A 280 12.82 -11.92 -3.09
N PHE A 281 12.90 -11.27 -1.93
CA PHE A 281 12.49 -9.88 -1.70
C PHE A 281 13.20 -9.30 -0.47
N GLY A 282 13.19 -7.97 -0.31
CA GLY A 282 13.54 -7.28 0.94
C GLY A 282 12.42 -6.35 1.39
N ASP A 283 12.55 -5.75 2.58
CA ASP A 283 11.72 -4.60 2.97
C ASP A 283 10.22 -4.92 3.05
N MET A 284 9.85 -6.14 3.48
CA MET A 284 8.45 -6.54 3.48
C MET A 284 7.66 -5.83 4.58
N GLY A 285 8.16 -5.85 5.80
CA GLY A 285 7.45 -5.33 6.96
C GLY A 285 6.12 -6.02 7.24
N LEU A 286 5.18 -5.25 7.80
CA LEU A 286 3.92 -5.74 8.38
C LEU A 286 2.69 -5.27 7.61
N ALA A 287 1.78 -6.19 7.28
CA ALA A 287 0.45 -5.86 6.80
C ALA A 287 -0.50 -5.56 7.97
N PRO A 288 -1.43 -4.58 7.86
CA PRO A 288 -1.78 -3.80 6.66
C PRO A 288 -0.99 -2.49 6.49
N PHE A 289 0.04 -2.25 7.30
CA PHE A 289 0.73 -0.96 7.39
C PHE A 289 1.63 -0.70 6.19
N ALA A 290 2.50 -1.67 5.89
CA ALA A 290 3.18 -1.75 4.62
C ALA A 290 2.16 -2.22 3.58
N THR A 291 1.68 -1.30 2.73
CA THR A 291 0.69 -1.61 1.69
C THR A 291 1.20 -2.72 0.75
N GLY A 292 2.51 -2.75 0.51
CA GLY A 292 3.21 -3.84 -0.18
C GLY A 292 3.16 -5.18 0.55
N ALA A 293 3.29 -5.22 1.89
CA ALA A 293 3.39 -6.46 2.66
C ALA A 293 2.22 -7.42 2.39
N LYS A 294 0.98 -6.92 2.43
CA LYS A 294 -0.20 -7.78 2.22
C LYS A 294 -0.17 -8.40 0.83
N SER A 295 0.14 -7.60 -0.20
CA SER A 295 0.20 -8.09 -1.58
C SER A 295 1.32 -9.11 -1.75
N THR A 296 2.50 -8.83 -1.19
CA THR A 296 3.64 -9.74 -1.19
C THR A 296 3.27 -11.07 -0.52
N MET A 297 2.71 -11.03 0.69
CA MET A 297 2.29 -12.22 1.43
C MET A 297 1.26 -13.05 0.65
N ASP A 298 0.22 -12.41 0.11
CA ASP A 298 -0.84 -13.11 -0.61
C ASP A 298 -0.26 -13.82 -1.85
N ARG A 299 0.67 -13.17 -2.56
CA ARG A 299 1.37 -13.75 -3.72
C ARG A 299 2.32 -14.86 -3.33
N VAL A 300 3.11 -14.68 -2.27
CA VAL A 300 4.01 -15.72 -1.73
C VAL A 300 3.20 -16.93 -1.32
N ARG A 301 2.14 -16.74 -0.52
CA ARG A 301 1.26 -17.82 -0.09
C ARG A 301 0.64 -18.55 -1.28
N ALA A 302 0.10 -17.82 -2.26
CA ALA A 302 -0.47 -18.42 -3.46
C ALA A 302 0.56 -19.24 -4.25
N ARG A 303 1.80 -18.73 -4.37
CA ARG A 303 2.87 -19.40 -5.11
C ARG A 303 3.42 -20.62 -4.39
N VAL A 304 3.58 -20.57 -3.06
CA VAL A 304 3.97 -21.69 -2.20
C VAL A 304 2.92 -22.81 -2.23
N ILE A 305 1.64 -22.47 -2.36
CA ILE A 305 0.57 -23.47 -2.46
C ILE A 305 0.50 -24.08 -3.87
N SER A 306 0.69 -23.28 -4.92
CA SER A 306 0.44 -23.69 -6.30
C SER A 306 1.67 -24.25 -7.01
N SER A 307 2.87 -24.17 -6.43
CA SER A 307 4.12 -24.47 -7.13
C SER A 307 5.18 -25.01 -6.18
N ASN A 308 6.14 -25.75 -6.75
CA ASN A 308 7.25 -26.31 -5.99
C ASN A 308 8.32 -25.26 -5.73
N ILE A 309 8.17 -24.50 -4.63
CA ILE A 309 9.14 -23.50 -4.19
C ILE A 309 10.15 -24.15 -3.26
N THR A 310 11.44 -23.99 -3.56
CA THR A 310 12.54 -24.63 -2.83
C THR A 310 12.87 -23.86 -1.56
N CYS A 311 13.02 -22.54 -1.66
CA CYS A 311 13.31 -21.66 -0.52
C CYS A 311 12.90 -20.21 -0.80
N LEU A 312 12.94 -19.39 0.24
CA LEU A 312 12.65 -17.96 0.19
C LEU A 312 13.80 -17.17 0.82
N LEU A 313 14.20 -16.08 0.18
CA LEU A 313 15.22 -15.13 0.64
C LEU A 313 14.55 -13.81 1.05
N HIS A 314 14.69 -13.40 2.31
CA HIS A 314 14.24 -12.09 2.80
C HIS A 314 15.46 -11.22 3.16
N ILE A 315 15.76 -10.24 2.32
CA ILE A 315 17.05 -9.53 2.31
C ILE A 315 16.96 -8.22 3.12
N GLY A 316 16.97 -8.35 4.45
CA GLY A 316 16.95 -7.23 5.38
C GLY A 316 15.63 -6.45 5.44
N ASP A 317 15.51 -5.62 6.47
CA ASP A 317 14.34 -4.83 6.83
C ASP A 317 13.09 -5.70 6.94
N ILE A 318 13.12 -6.55 7.95
CA ILE A 318 12.25 -7.70 8.11
C ILE A 318 10.86 -7.26 8.56
N SER A 319 10.77 -6.71 9.77
CA SER A 319 9.50 -6.39 10.43
C SER A 319 9.26 -4.89 10.59
N TYR A 320 10.31 -4.08 10.52
CA TYR A 320 10.32 -2.69 10.98
C TYR A 320 9.82 -2.55 12.43
N ALA A 321 10.13 -3.53 13.29
CA ALA A 321 9.75 -3.49 14.69
C ALA A 321 10.39 -2.32 15.44
N MET A 322 11.67 -2.02 15.14
CA MET A 322 12.37 -0.81 15.61
C MET A 322 12.25 -0.59 17.13
N GLY A 323 12.31 -1.65 17.92
CA GLY A 323 12.21 -1.62 19.39
C GLY A 323 10.79 -1.82 19.94
N ILE A 324 9.79 -1.99 19.08
CA ILE A 324 8.41 -2.31 19.44
C ILE A 324 8.22 -3.83 19.35
N GLY A 325 8.33 -4.52 20.48
CA GLY A 325 8.39 -5.98 20.55
C GLY A 325 7.17 -6.71 19.98
N VAL A 326 5.97 -6.13 20.07
CA VAL A 326 4.74 -6.77 19.57
C VAL A 326 4.74 -6.91 18.03
N LEU A 327 5.48 -6.06 17.33
CA LEU A 327 5.61 -6.10 15.87
C LEU A 327 6.39 -7.33 15.41
N TRP A 328 7.37 -7.79 16.20
CA TRP A 328 8.03 -9.07 15.95
C TRP A 328 7.05 -10.25 16.02
N ASP A 329 6.24 -10.33 17.08
CA ASP A 329 5.25 -11.41 17.21
C ASP A 329 4.21 -11.39 16.08
N SER A 330 3.81 -10.19 15.66
CA SER A 330 2.89 -9.98 14.53
C SER A 330 3.50 -10.45 13.22
N PHE A 331 4.76 -10.10 12.97
CA PHE A 331 5.48 -10.44 11.75
C PHE A 331 5.69 -11.96 11.65
N MET A 332 6.11 -12.58 12.75
CA MET A 332 6.34 -14.01 12.77
C MET A 332 5.04 -14.80 12.58
N SER A 333 3.93 -14.35 13.20
CA SER A 333 2.60 -14.93 12.99
C SER A 333 2.14 -14.78 11.53
N GLN A 334 2.45 -13.63 10.91
CA GLN A 334 2.14 -13.33 9.52
C GLN A 334 2.83 -14.30 8.55
N ILE A 335 4.11 -14.60 8.76
CA ILE A 335 4.91 -15.44 7.84
C ILE A 335 4.75 -16.94 8.07
N GLU A 336 4.31 -17.39 9.26
CA GLU A 336 4.20 -18.81 9.63
C GLU A 336 3.45 -19.63 8.57
N SER A 337 2.42 -19.06 7.92
CA SER A 337 1.62 -19.74 6.89
C SER A 337 2.42 -20.29 5.69
N PHE A 338 3.63 -19.79 5.47
CA PHE A 338 4.56 -20.32 4.46
C PHE A 338 5.94 -20.65 5.04
N ALA A 339 6.42 -19.93 6.06
CA ALA A 339 7.71 -20.21 6.69
C ALA A 339 7.76 -21.58 7.41
N SER A 340 6.61 -22.13 7.80
CA SER A 340 6.47 -23.51 8.31
C SER A 340 6.53 -24.61 7.23
N ARG A 341 6.64 -24.24 5.95
CA ARG A 341 6.59 -25.19 4.82
C ARG A 341 7.83 -25.17 3.95
N LEU A 342 8.54 -24.05 3.92
CA LEU A 342 9.80 -23.91 3.20
C LEU A 342 10.81 -23.10 4.03
N PRO A 343 12.12 -23.32 3.80
CA PRO A 343 13.17 -22.55 4.44
C PRO A 343 13.07 -21.06 4.11
N TYR A 344 13.06 -20.23 5.17
CA TYR A 344 12.95 -18.79 5.13
C TYR A 344 14.29 -18.17 5.55
N MET A 345 15.15 -17.90 4.56
CA MET A 345 16.51 -17.43 4.78
C MET A 345 16.53 -15.91 4.86
N VAL A 346 17.14 -15.35 5.90
CA VAL A 346 17.12 -13.90 6.15
C VAL A 346 18.52 -13.31 6.22
N SER A 347 18.67 -12.06 5.78
CA SER A 347 19.81 -11.21 6.11
C SER A 347 19.37 -10.04 6.99
N ILE A 348 20.31 -9.34 7.61
CA ILE A 348 20.02 -8.12 8.38
C ILE A 348 19.95 -6.89 7.47
N GLY A 349 19.05 -5.95 7.79
CA GLY A 349 19.05 -4.58 7.25
C GLY A 349 19.33 -3.54 8.32
N ASN A 350 19.21 -2.26 7.97
CA ASN A 350 19.44 -1.15 8.90
C ASN A 350 18.38 -1.12 10.01
N HIS A 351 17.12 -1.46 9.72
CA HIS A 351 16.06 -1.49 10.73
C HIS A 351 16.18 -2.65 11.73
N GLU A 352 17.02 -3.64 11.45
CA GLU A 352 17.36 -4.66 12.44
C GLU A 352 18.60 -4.27 13.25
N TYR A 353 19.58 -3.60 12.64
CA TYR A 353 20.90 -3.45 13.24
C TYR A 353 21.23 -2.03 13.72
N ASP A 354 21.00 -0.98 12.94
CA ASP A 354 21.60 0.35 13.17
C ASP A 354 21.24 0.96 14.53
N TYR A 355 22.29 1.35 15.26
CA TYR A 355 22.27 1.89 16.63
C TYR A 355 23.47 2.82 16.83
N ILE A 356 23.55 3.63 17.91
CA ILE A 356 24.66 4.55 18.24
C ILE A 356 25.38 4.21 19.56
N THR A 357 24.69 3.69 20.56
CA THR A 357 25.24 3.42 21.91
C THR A 357 24.89 2.01 22.37
N GLY A 358 25.64 1.46 23.33
CA GLY A 358 25.39 0.10 23.84
C GLY A 358 26.15 -1.01 23.13
N ASN A 359 27.25 -0.70 22.44
CA ASN A 359 28.08 -1.63 21.66
C ASN A 359 28.51 -2.90 22.42
N ASN A 360 28.61 -2.83 23.75
CA ASN A 360 28.95 -3.98 24.58
C ASN A 360 27.86 -5.07 24.62
N LYS A 361 26.68 -4.80 24.04
CA LYS A 361 25.54 -5.72 23.94
C LYS A 361 25.29 -6.21 22.51
N ASP A 362 26.03 -5.68 21.53
CA ASP A 362 25.92 -6.06 20.13
C ASP A 362 26.27 -7.55 19.94
N PRO A 363 25.31 -8.38 19.50
CA PRO A 363 25.52 -9.82 19.36
C PRO A 363 26.45 -10.20 18.20
N SER A 364 26.80 -9.28 17.30
CA SER A 364 27.77 -9.53 16.22
C SER A 364 29.20 -9.71 16.69
N GLY A 365 29.52 -9.23 17.91
CA GLY A 365 30.87 -9.20 18.43
C GLY A 365 31.81 -8.22 17.70
N ALA A 366 31.28 -7.30 16.89
CA ALA A 366 32.07 -6.27 16.22
C ALA A 366 32.84 -5.42 17.25
N PRO A 367 34.19 -5.32 17.15
CA PRO A 367 35.00 -4.57 18.14
C PRO A 367 34.67 -3.07 18.17
N VAL A 368 34.28 -2.53 17.01
CA VAL A 368 33.83 -1.15 16.82
C VAL A 368 32.63 -1.21 15.88
N PRO A 369 31.49 -0.57 16.22
CA PRO A 369 30.35 -0.51 15.33
C PRO A 369 30.73 0.19 14.03
N PHE A 370 30.21 -0.32 12.91
CA PHE A 370 30.51 0.24 11.61
C PHE A 370 29.68 1.50 11.35
N ARG A 371 30.24 2.67 11.70
CA ARG A 371 29.58 3.98 11.55
C ARG A 371 30.50 5.01 10.91
N PRO A 372 30.88 4.81 9.64
CA PRO A 372 31.69 5.77 8.94
C PRO A 372 30.95 7.11 8.81
N LYS A 373 31.66 8.23 9.00
CA LYS A 373 31.08 9.59 8.87
C LYS A 373 30.48 9.91 7.49
N TRP A 374 30.81 9.12 6.48
CA TRP A 374 30.33 9.30 5.11
C TRP A 374 29.03 8.55 4.83
N GLY A 375 28.59 7.62 5.69
CA GLY A 375 27.39 6.83 5.50
C GLY A 375 26.31 7.20 6.51
N ASP A 376 25.07 6.89 6.16
CA ASP A 376 23.91 7.07 7.03
C ASP A 376 23.67 5.80 7.87
N TYR A 377 24.44 5.69 8.95
CA TYR A 377 24.35 4.61 9.94
C TYR A 377 23.88 5.20 11.28
N GLY A 378 22.57 5.11 11.51
CA GLY A 378 21.85 5.88 12.51
C GLY A 378 21.33 5.04 13.69
N THR A 379 20.06 5.26 14.01
CA THR A 379 19.33 4.57 15.10
C THR A 379 18.11 3.82 14.56
N ASP A 380 18.18 3.38 13.31
CA ASP A 380 17.03 2.88 12.54
C ASP A 380 16.41 1.65 13.19
N SER A 381 17.18 0.88 13.97
CA SER A 381 16.67 -0.28 14.69
C SER A 381 15.88 0.07 15.97
N GLY A 382 15.75 1.35 16.32
CA GLY A 382 15.17 1.80 17.59
C GLY A 382 15.87 1.23 18.84
N GLY A 383 17.11 0.77 18.67
CA GLY A 383 17.98 0.24 19.71
C GLY A 383 17.99 -1.29 19.88
N GLU A 384 17.32 -2.03 19.00
CA GLU A 384 17.36 -3.51 18.98
C GLU A 384 18.73 -4.12 18.73
N CYS A 385 19.59 -3.49 17.91
CA CYS A 385 20.92 -3.99 17.53
C CYS A 385 20.98 -5.48 17.18
N ALA A 386 20.01 -5.94 16.39
CA ALA A 386 19.80 -7.30 15.91
C ALA A 386 19.56 -8.37 17.00
N VAL A 387 19.35 -8.00 18.27
CA VAL A 387 19.07 -8.97 19.33
C VAL A 387 17.81 -9.80 19.03
N PRO A 388 16.67 -9.23 18.63
CA PRO A 388 15.50 -10.05 18.26
C PRO A 388 15.78 -10.97 17.07
N MET A 389 16.53 -10.50 16.07
CA MET A 389 16.90 -11.29 14.89
C MET A 389 17.66 -12.56 15.25
N VAL A 390 18.77 -12.45 15.98
CA VAL A 390 19.65 -13.59 16.32
C VAL A 390 19.02 -14.57 17.32
N ARG A 391 17.91 -14.20 17.94
CA ARG A 391 17.14 -15.07 18.84
C ARG A 391 16.00 -15.78 18.13
N ARG A 392 15.44 -15.16 17.08
CA ARG A 392 14.28 -15.69 16.34
C ARG A 392 14.72 -16.53 15.14
N PHE A 393 15.66 -16.04 14.34
CA PHE A 393 16.11 -16.70 13.10
C PHE A 393 17.44 -17.42 13.27
N HIS A 394 17.70 -18.37 12.35
CA HIS A 394 18.91 -19.18 12.35
C HIS A 394 19.51 -19.23 10.93
N SER A 395 20.83 -19.28 10.88
CA SER A 395 21.62 -19.49 9.67
C SER A 395 22.59 -20.65 9.87
N PRO A 396 23.23 -21.12 8.80
CA PRO A 396 24.52 -21.79 8.90
C PRO A 396 25.54 -21.00 9.75
N SER A 397 26.43 -21.74 10.40
CA SER A 397 27.48 -21.30 11.31
C SER A 397 28.82 -21.04 10.60
N ASN A 398 28.84 -21.09 9.27
CA ASN A 398 30.06 -20.99 8.45
C ASN A 398 30.61 -19.57 8.28
N GLY A 399 29.97 -18.55 8.86
CA GLY A 399 30.41 -17.16 8.90
C GLY A 399 30.25 -16.54 10.29
N ASN A 400 29.52 -15.43 10.39
CA ASN A 400 29.17 -14.81 11.67
C ASN A 400 27.65 -14.79 11.86
N GLY A 401 27.04 -15.98 11.93
CA GLY A 401 25.59 -16.12 12.09
C GLY A 401 24.80 -15.35 11.03
N LEU A 402 23.70 -14.70 11.44
CA LEU A 402 22.82 -13.93 10.55
C LEU A 402 23.47 -12.68 9.92
N PHE A 403 24.64 -12.28 10.40
CA PHE A 403 25.34 -11.09 9.89
C PHE A 403 25.98 -11.35 8.52
N TRP A 404 26.61 -12.51 8.35
CA TRP A 404 27.08 -12.99 7.04
C TRP A 404 27.31 -14.51 7.09
N TYR A 405 26.81 -15.21 6.07
CA TYR A 405 26.85 -16.67 5.97
C TYR A 405 26.56 -17.13 4.53
N SER A 406 26.82 -18.39 4.22
CA SER A 406 26.55 -18.97 2.90
C SER A 406 25.89 -20.34 2.99
N PHE A 407 25.24 -20.80 1.93
CA PHE A 407 24.62 -22.13 1.85
C PHE A 407 24.38 -22.58 0.42
N ASP A 408 24.39 -23.91 0.23
CA ASP A 408 24.07 -24.54 -1.05
C ASP A 408 22.60 -24.96 -1.13
N VAL A 409 22.00 -24.78 -2.31
CA VAL A 409 20.69 -25.31 -2.68
C VAL A 409 20.77 -25.84 -4.12
N GLY A 410 20.85 -27.16 -4.27
CA GLY A 410 21.03 -27.78 -5.60
C GLY A 410 22.26 -27.21 -6.32
N PRO A 411 22.12 -26.68 -7.55
CA PRO A 411 23.23 -26.11 -8.33
C PRO A 411 23.58 -24.65 -7.96
N ILE A 412 23.06 -24.10 -6.86
CA ILE A 412 23.24 -22.70 -6.48
C ILE A 412 23.99 -22.60 -5.14
N HIS A 413 25.03 -21.78 -5.10
CA HIS A 413 25.66 -21.30 -3.87
C HIS A 413 25.15 -19.89 -3.56
N PHE A 414 24.51 -19.72 -2.40
CA PHE A 414 24.00 -18.44 -1.91
C PHE A 414 24.93 -17.87 -0.85
N VAL A 415 25.15 -16.55 -0.90
CA VAL A 415 25.98 -15.83 0.07
C VAL A 415 25.26 -14.58 0.54
N PHE A 416 25.10 -14.41 1.85
CA PHE A 416 24.63 -13.17 2.46
C PHE A 416 25.78 -12.45 3.15
N TYR A 417 25.88 -11.14 2.91
CA TYR A 417 26.79 -10.26 3.64
C TYR A 417 26.05 -9.01 4.13
N SER A 418 26.50 -8.46 5.25
CA SER A 418 25.92 -7.28 5.88
C SER A 418 26.52 -5.98 5.34
N THR A 419 25.64 -5.06 4.98
CA THR A 419 25.96 -3.66 4.66
C THR A 419 26.04 -2.76 5.89
N GLU A 420 25.68 -3.29 7.07
CA GLU A 420 25.68 -2.59 8.37
C GLU A 420 26.93 -2.91 9.20
N HIS A 421 27.83 -3.72 8.64
CA HIS A 421 29.13 -4.06 9.22
C HIS A 421 30.26 -3.66 8.29
N ASP A 422 31.48 -3.59 8.83
CA ASP A 422 32.64 -3.17 8.06
C ASP A 422 32.89 -4.10 6.88
N PHE A 423 32.70 -3.58 5.67
CA PHE A 423 32.90 -4.27 4.40
C PHE A 423 34.16 -3.79 3.67
N HIS A 424 35.00 -2.95 4.30
CA HIS A 424 36.27 -2.52 3.71
C HIS A 424 37.24 -3.70 3.56
N ARG A 425 38.18 -3.57 2.61
CA ARG A 425 39.27 -4.53 2.45
C ARG A 425 40.02 -4.76 3.76
N GLY A 426 40.14 -6.02 4.15
CA GLY A 426 40.81 -6.44 5.38
C GLY A 426 39.92 -6.51 6.62
N SER A 427 38.64 -6.13 6.52
CA SER A 427 37.67 -6.41 7.59
C SER A 427 37.42 -7.92 7.72
N LEU A 428 36.89 -8.35 8.87
CA LEU A 428 36.57 -9.76 9.11
C LEU A 428 35.58 -10.31 8.08
N GLN A 429 34.53 -9.52 7.78
CA GLN A 429 33.53 -9.87 6.77
C GLN A 429 34.14 -9.94 5.37
N TYR A 430 34.97 -8.97 4.96
CA TYR A 430 35.58 -8.97 3.64
C TYR A 430 36.48 -10.20 3.43
N ILE A 431 37.30 -10.53 4.45
CA ILE A 431 38.20 -11.69 4.41
C ILE A 431 37.38 -12.97 4.31
N TRP A 432 36.32 -13.10 5.10
CA TRP A 432 35.42 -14.24 5.05
C TRP A 432 34.74 -14.37 3.69
N LEU A 433 34.17 -13.28 3.16
CA LEU A 433 33.49 -13.26 1.86
C LEU A 433 34.43 -13.68 0.73
N GLU A 434 35.67 -13.19 0.74
CA GLU A 434 36.68 -13.61 -0.25
C GLU A 434 37.00 -15.11 -0.16
N GLN A 435 37.14 -15.65 1.06
CA GLN A 435 37.42 -17.06 1.28
C GLN A 435 36.25 -17.97 0.86
N ASP A 436 35.03 -17.56 1.17
CA ASP A 436 33.81 -18.26 0.80
C ASP A 436 33.65 -18.33 -0.73
N LEU A 437 33.71 -17.19 -1.41
CA LEU A 437 33.63 -17.10 -2.88
C LEU A 437 34.75 -17.90 -3.58
N GLN A 438 35.96 -17.88 -3.01
CA GLN A 438 37.09 -18.67 -3.53
C GLN A 438 36.88 -20.18 -3.38
N SER A 439 36.14 -20.62 -2.36
CA SER A 439 35.93 -22.03 -2.06
C SER A 439 34.91 -22.72 -2.97
N VAL A 440 34.10 -21.94 -3.69
CA VAL A 440 32.99 -22.44 -4.52
C VAL A 440 33.49 -23.31 -5.67
N ASN A 441 33.08 -24.58 -5.68
CA ASN A 441 33.31 -25.46 -6.82
C ASN A 441 32.21 -25.27 -7.87
N ARG A 442 32.46 -24.40 -8.85
CA ARG A 442 31.51 -24.05 -9.93
C ARG A 442 31.12 -25.23 -10.83
N SER A 443 31.82 -26.36 -10.79
CA SER A 443 31.37 -27.58 -11.46
C SER A 443 30.24 -28.30 -10.72
N ARG A 444 30.01 -27.97 -9.44
CA ARG A 444 28.91 -28.50 -8.61
C ARG A 444 27.81 -27.47 -8.40
N THR A 445 28.19 -26.23 -8.07
CA THR A 445 27.30 -25.08 -7.89
C THR A 445 27.64 -24.03 -8.94
N PRO A 446 27.23 -24.22 -10.20
CA PRO A 446 27.55 -23.29 -11.28
C PRO A 446 26.99 -21.89 -11.06
N TRP A 447 25.89 -21.75 -10.32
CA TRP A 447 25.30 -20.47 -9.99
C TRP A 447 25.83 -19.96 -8.65
N LEU A 448 26.35 -18.74 -8.67
CA LEU A 448 26.82 -18.01 -7.51
C LEU A 448 25.99 -16.75 -7.34
N ILE A 449 25.14 -16.74 -6.30
CA ILE A 449 24.21 -15.65 -6.01
C ILE A 449 24.59 -15.01 -4.69
N VAL A 450 24.88 -13.72 -4.73
CA VAL A 450 25.21 -12.93 -3.55
C VAL A 450 24.02 -12.05 -3.19
N SER A 451 23.82 -11.74 -1.91
CA SER A 451 22.82 -10.79 -1.48
C SER A 451 23.27 -9.92 -0.30
N SER A 452 22.81 -8.68 -0.29
CA SER A 452 23.03 -7.70 0.77
C SER A 452 21.87 -6.73 0.86
N HIS A 453 21.68 -6.07 2.00
CA HIS A 453 20.54 -5.18 2.16
C HIS A 453 20.69 -3.87 1.37
N ARG A 454 21.69 -3.02 1.68
CA ARG A 454 21.88 -1.75 0.96
C ARG A 454 22.40 -1.96 -0.47
N PRO A 455 21.92 -1.18 -1.47
CA PRO A 455 22.21 -1.43 -2.87
C PRO A 455 23.59 -0.93 -3.30
N MET A 456 24.16 -1.60 -4.31
CA MET A 456 25.37 -1.14 -5.00
C MET A 456 25.06 -0.31 -6.24
N TYR A 457 23.87 -0.46 -6.83
CA TYR A 457 23.42 0.32 -7.98
C TYR A 457 21.94 0.63 -7.85
N SER A 458 21.56 1.88 -8.09
CA SER A 458 20.16 2.30 -8.26
C SER A 458 20.07 3.52 -9.16
N SER A 459 18.98 3.61 -9.91
CA SER A 459 18.59 4.80 -10.68
C SER A 459 17.93 5.89 -9.82
N GLN A 460 17.58 5.58 -8.58
CA GLN A 460 17.03 6.55 -7.63
C GLN A 460 18.12 7.42 -7.03
N ILE A 461 17.85 8.72 -6.91
CA ILE A 461 18.75 9.67 -6.26
C ILE A 461 18.31 9.83 -4.80
N ILE A 462 18.96 9.07 -3.91
CA ILE A 462 18.81 9.21 -2.46
C ILE A 462 20.13 9.77 -1.91
N PRO A 463 20.17 11.08 -1.56
CA PRO A 463 21.40 11.74 -1.12
C PRO A 463 22.08 11.04 0.06
N GLU A 464 21.31 10.49 1.00
CA GLU A 464 21.81 9.82 2.20
C GLU A 464 22.57 8.52 1.88
N SER A 465 22.07 7.71 0.94
CA SER A 465 22.65 6.41 0.58
C SER A 465 23.78 6.50 -0.46
N TYR A 466 23.97 7.66 -1.10
CA TYR A 466 24.89 7.83 -2.24
C TYR A 466 26.33 7.40 -1.94
N PHE A 467 26.86 7.78 -0.77
CA PHE A 467 28.23 7.42 -0.41
C PHE A 467 28.38 5.94 -0.07
N ILE A 468 27.36 5.29 0.51
CA ILE A 468 27.36 3.85 0.78
C ILE A 468 27.46 3.08 -0.54
N ILE A 469 26.66 3.47 -1.54
CA ILE A 469 26.70 2.93 -2.91
C ILE A 469 28.13 2.99 -3.46
N LEU A 470 28.79 4.16 -3.38
CA LEU A 470 30.16 4.32 -3.88
C LEU A 470 31.17 3.44 -3.14
N MET A 471 31.01 3.24 -1.84
CA MET A 471 31.92 2.41 -1.05
C MET A 471 31.72 0.92 -1.33
N LEU A 472 30.49 0.47 -1.54
CA LEU A 472 30.19 -0.89 -1.99
C LEU A 472 30.79 -1.15 -3.38
N GLN A 473 30.65 -0.20 -4.31
CA GLN A 473 31.29 -0.27 -5.64
C GLN A 473 32.82 -0.31 -5.53
N LEU A 474 33.41 0.46 -4.61
CA LEU A 474 34.86 0.51 -4.44
C LEU A 474 35.45 -0.78 -3.84
N TYR A 475 34.80 -1.32 -2.81
CA TYR A 475 35.36 -2.43 -2.03
C TYR A 475 34.81 -3.78 -2.45
N ILE A 476 33.49 -3.92 -2.61
CA ILE A 476 32.83 -5.22 -2.82
C ILE A 476 32.73 -5.58 -4.30
N GLU A 477 32.36 -4.65 -5.18
CA GLU A 477 32.22 -4.95 -6.62
C GLU A 477 33.43 -5.66 -7.25
N PRO A 478 34.70 -5.22 -7.01
CA PRO A 478 35.86 -5.88 -7.59
C PRO A 478 36.05 -7.31 -7.08
N LEU A 479 35.61 -7.59 -5.85
CA LEU A 479 35.66 -8.92 -5.26
C LEU A 479 34.62 -9.85 -5.92
N LEU A 480 33.38 -9.38 -6.07
CA LEU A 480 32.31 -10.15 -6.72
C LEU A 480 32.66 -10.45 -8.18
N TYR A 481 33.23 -9.47 -8.89
CA TYR A 481 33.66 -9.64 -10.27
C TYR A 481 34.83 -10.63 -10.41
N LYS A 482 35.81 -10.58 -9.50
CA LYS A 482 36.97 -11.51 -9.48
C LYS A 482 36.55 -12.99 -9.42
N TYR A 483 35.46 -13.29 -8.72
CA TYR A 483 34.95 -14.66 -8.57
C TYR A 483 33.75 -14.98 -9.46
N HIS A 484 33.46 -14.12 -10.45
CA HIS A 484 32.39 -14.30 -11.42
C HIS A 484 31.02 -14.57 -10.78
N VAL A 485 30.63 -13.74 -9.81
CA VAL A 485 29.28 -13.76 -9.24
C VAL A 485 28.27 -13.48 -10.34
N ASP A 486 27.24 -14.31 -10.46
CA ASP A 486 26.27 -14.23 -11.57
C ASP A 486 25.18 -13.17 -11.28
N ILE A 487 24.65 -13.20 -10.06
CA ILE A 487 23.57 -12.32 -9.60
C ILE A 487 23.92 -11.76 -8.24
N ASN A 488 23.70 -10.45 -8.07
CA ASN A 488 23.73 -9.80 -6.77
C ASN A 488 22.35 -9.18 -6.50
N PHE A 489 21.65 -9.72 -5.51
CA PHE A 489 20.39 -9.17 -5.03
C PHE A 489 20.62 -8.16 -3.92
N TYR A 490 19.87 -7.06 -3.96
CA TYR A 490 19.83 -6.13 -2.84
C TYR A 490 18.47 -5.45 -2.71
N ALA A 491 18.30 -4.69 -1.64
CA ALA A 491 17.02 -4.17 -1.21
C ALA A 491 17.17 -2.70 -0.72
N HIS A 492 16.52 -2.29 0.38
CA HIS A 492 16.61 -0.98 1.02
C HIS A 492 15.94 0.18 0.25
N ILE A 493 16.17 0.28 -1.05
CA ILE A 493 15.49 1.25 -1.92
C ILE A 493 14.21 0.61 -2.46
N HIS A 494 13.06 0.95 -1.87
CA HIS A 494 11.72 0.37 -2.06
C HIS A 494 11.18 0.40 -3.51
N SER A 495 11.81 -0.37 -4.39
CA SER A 495 11.49 -0.46 -5.80
C SER A 495 12.09 -1.73 -6.41
N TYR A 496 11.77 -1.97 -7.67
CA TYR A 496 12.41 -3.01 -8.47
C TYR A 496 13.28 -2.38 -9.56
N GLU A 497 14.54 -2.81 -9.62
CA GLU A 497 15.46 -2.46 -10.71
C GLU A 497 16.29 -3.69 -11.09
N ARG A 498 16.67 -3.78 -12.37
CA ARG A 498 17.58 -4.83 -12.86
C ARG A 498 18.49 -4.27 -13.93
N THR A 499 19.78 -4.52 -13.78
CA THR A 499 20.81 -4.04 -14.71
C THR A 499 21.08 -5.05 -15.83
N CYS A 500 21.77 -4.61 -16.89
CA CYS A 500 22.60 -5.53 -17.68
C CYS A 500 23.68 -6.17 -16.76
N PRO A 501 24.31 -7.29 -17.16
CA PRO A 501 25.56 -7.73 -16.55
C PRO A 501 26.57 -6.58 -16.56
N MET A 502 27.04 -6.16 -15.38
CA MET A 502 27.74 -4.88 -15.22
C MET A 502 28.97 -5.00 -14.33
N TYR A 503 29.98 -4.17 -14.65
CA TYR A 503 31.14 -3.90 -13.81
C TYR A 503 31.58 -2.45 -14.01
N GLN A 504 31.83 -1.71 -12.93
CA GLN A 504 32.29 -0.31 -12.95
C GLN A 504 31.44 0.59 -13.86
N HIS A 505 30.11 0.56 -13.67
CA HIS A 505 29.14 1.34 -14.46
C HIS A 505 29.10 1.03 -15.96
N ARG A 506 29.58 -0.14 -16.40
CA ARG A 506 29.57 -0.56 -17.81
C ARG A 506 28.94 -1.94 -17.98
N CYS A 507 28.07 -2.08 -18.97
CA CYS A 507 27.59 -3.40 -19.37
C CYS A 507 28.75 -4.20 -19.98
N VAL A 508 29.04 -5.38 -19.42
CA VAL A 508 30.08 -6.30 -19.89
C VAL A 508 29.58 -7.74 -19.80
N ASP A 509 29.90 -8.59 -20.77
CA ASP A 509 29.30 -9.93 -20.91
C ASP A 509 29.57 -10.86 -19.72
N ASP A 510 30.69 -10.68 -19.03
CA ASP A 510 31.11 -11.43 -17.84
C ASP A 510 30.85 -10.69 -16.51
N GLY A 511 30.03 -9.63 -16.57
CA GLY A 511 29.67 -8.81 -15.42
C GLY A 511 28.61 -9.43 -14.52
N ILE A 512 28.35 -8.79 -13.38
CA ILE A 512 27.34 -9.26 -12.42
C ILE A 512 25.99 -8.65 -12.79
N THR A 513 24.92 -9.45 -12.80
CA THR A 513 23.56 -8.91 -12.90
C THR A 513 23.11 -8.39 -11.53
N GLN A 514 22.92 -7.08 -11.43
CA GLN A 514 22.53 -6.41 -10.19
C GLN A 514 21.01 -6.27 -10.16
N ILE A 515 20.34 -6.68 -9.07
CA ILE A 515 18.89 -6.70 -8.97
C ILE A 515 18.43 -6.12 -7.62
N LEU A 516 17.71 -5.00 -7.68
CA LEU A 516 17.02 -4.39 -6.55
C LEU A 516 15.62 -5.02 -6.41
N ILE A 517 15.30 -5.58 -5.24
CA ILE A 517 14.06 -6.35 -4.97
C ILE A 517 13.38 -5.95 -3.65
N ALA A 518 13.53 -4.69 -3.23
CA ALA A 518 12.83 -4.16 -2.07
C ALA A 518 11.32 -4.03 -2.37
N THR A 519 10.47 -4.57 -1.50
CA THR A 519 9.03 -4.37 -1.66
C THR A 519 8.64 -2.98 -1.22
N ASN A 520 7.55 -2.46 -1.78
CA ASN A 520 7.20 -1.08 -1.54
C ASN A 520 6.68 -0.86 -0.10
N PHE A 521 7.57 -0.38 0.78
CA PHE A 521 7.20 0.33 2.01
C PHE A 521 7.17 1.83 1.69
N THR A 522 6.27 2.26 0.80
CA THR A 522 5.86 3.66 0.79
C THR A 522 4.47 3.79 1.38
N ASN A 523 4.41 4.54 2.48
CA ASN A 523 3.26 5.36 2.84
C ASN A 523 3.05 6.44 1.76
N ASP A 524 2.87 6.03 0.49
CA ASP A 524 2.01 6.84 -0.35
C ASP A 524 0.61 6.59 0.20
N GLU A 525 0.24 7.32 1.26
CA GLU A 525 -1.15 7.50 1.59
C GLU A 525 -1.80 8.11 0.35
N PHE A 526 -2.36 7.23 -0.48
CA PHE A 526 -3.32 7.60 -1.49
C PHE A 526 -4.32 8.50 -0.80
N ILE A 527 -4.47 9.70 -1.32
CA ILE A 527 -5.24 10.75 -0.67
C ILE A 527 -6.66 10.25 -0.41
N LYS A 528 -7.02 10.05 0.86
CA LYS A 528 -8.33 9.54 1.23
C LYS A 528 -9.38 10.64 1.12
N SER A 529 -10.61 10.26 0.78
CA SER A 529 -11.74 11.17 0.94
C SER A 529 -11.90 11.51 2.43
N ARG A 530 -12.38 12.71 2.72
CA ARG A 530 -12.60 13.16 4.09
C ARG A 530 -13.91 13.91 4.17
N MET A 531 -14.64 13.68 5.25
CA MET A 531 -15.84 14.45 5.59
C MET A 531 -15.58 15.33 6.80
N GLU A 532 -16.01 16.60 6.71
CA GLU A 532 -16.05 17.55 7.81
C GLU A 532 -17.50 18.04 7.97
N ASN A 533 -18.06 17.92 9.18
CA ASN A 533 -19.43 18.37 9.48
C ASN A 533 -20.50 17.82 8.50
N GLY A 534 -20.35 16.55 8.09
CA GLY A 534 -21.27 15.88 7.17
C GLY A 534 -21.11 16.28 5.69
N ARG A 535 -19.97 16.88 5.30
CA ARG A 535 -19.65 17.30 3.92
C ARG A 535 -18.27 16.84 3.52
N TYR A 536 -18.11 16.35 2.29
CA TYR A 536 -16.82 16.03 1.72
C TYR A 536 -15.98 17.29 1.50
N VAL A 537 -14.66 17.16 1.64
CA VAL A 537 -13.70 18.27 1.46
C VAL A 537 -12.55 17.86 0.55
N ASN A 538 -11.96 18.84 -0.15
CA ASN A 538 -10.71 18.66 -0.90
C ASN A 538 -9.51 18.60 0.08
N SER A 539 -9.38 17.48 0.78
CA SER A 539 -8.43 17.24 1.89
C SER A 539 -6.95 17.48 1.54
N PHE A 540 -6.61 17.37 0.26
CA PHE A 540 -5.26 17.49 -0.28
C PHE A 540 -4.92 18.89 -0.81
N ASN A 541 -5.86 19.83 -0.78
CA ASN A 541 -5.61 21.21 -1.16
C ASN A 541 -6.17 22.16 -0.09
N SER A 542 -5.32 22.52 0.88
CA SER A 542 -5.65 23.46 1.95
C SER A 542 -5.94 24.88 1.46
N GLN A 543 -5.61 25.21 0.22
CA GLN A 543 -5.90 26.49 -0.43
C GLN A 543 -7.19 26.45 -1.26
N TYR A 544 -7.86 25.29 -1.32
CA TYR A 544 -9.11 25.14 -2.05
C TYR A 544 -10.18 26.05 -1.44
N THR A 545 -10.72 26.93 -2.29
CA THR A 545 -11.86 27.77 -1.93
C THR A 545 -12.83 27.74 -3.10
N THR A 546 -14.09 27.41 -2.81
CA THR A 546 -15.15 27.56 -3.81
C THR A 546 -15.40 29.05 -4.01
N SER A 547 -15.42 29.51 -5.26
CA SER A 547 -15.81 30.88 -5.56
C SER A 547 -17.27 31.12 -5.13
N GLY A 548 -17.47 31.90 -4.06
CA GLY A 548 -18.81 32.15 -3.53
C GLY A 548 -19.76 32.78 -4.55
N PHE A 549 -21.07 32.52 -4.42
CA PHE A 549 -22.13 33.00 -5.33
C PHE A 549 -22.03 34.50 -5.67
N MET A 550 -21.63 35.34 -4.71
CA MET A 550 -21.45 36.78 -4.92
C MET A 550 -20.27 37.13 -5.83
N SER A 551 -19.18 36.33 -5.82
CA SER A 551 -18.03 36.50 -6.73
C SER A 551 -18.44 36.16 -8.17
N PHE A 552 -19.16 35.05 -8.34
CA PHE A 552 -19.71 34.64 -9.63
C PHE A 552 -20.72 35.66 -10.18
N LEU A 553 -21.64 36.16 -9.34
CA LEU A 553 -22.62 37.17 -9.72
C LEU A 553 -21.96 38.51 -10.07
N LYS A 554 -20.99 38.96 -9.26
CA LYS A 554 -20.19 40.17 -9.53
C LYS A 554 -19.49 40.04 -10.88
N TYR A 555 -18.82 38.91 -11.14
CA TYR A 555 -18.17 38.65 -12.42
C TYR A 555 -19.15 38.69 -13.60
N LYS A 556 -20.28 37.99 -13.49
CA LYS A 556 -21.31 37.92 -14.54
C LYS A 556 -21.92 39.29 -14.89
N ILE A 557 -21.89 40.23 -13.95
CA ILE A 557 -22.34 41.62 -14.14
C ILE A 557 -21.21 42.52 -14.66
N THR A 558 -19.96 42.29 -14.26
CA THR A 558 -18.82 43.20 -14.56
C THR A 558 -17.99 42.82 -15.78
N THR A 559 -18.13 41.62 -16.35
CA THR A 559 -17.37 41.19 -17.54
C THR A 559 -18.26 40.98 -18.76
N ARG A 560 -17.79 41.45 -19.92
CA ARG A 560 -18.40 41.15 -21.21
C ARG A 560 -18.14 39.68 -21.53
N SER A 561 -19.21 38.92 -21.79
CA SER A 561 -19.12 37.52 -22.19
C SER A 561 -18.41 37.41 -23.55
N ASN A 562 -17.38 36.56 -23.65
CA ASN A 562 -16.72 36.22 -24.91
C ASN A 562 -17.35 34.98 -25.57
N VAL A 563 -18.50 34.51 -25.06
CA VAL A 563 -19.27 33.40 -25.60
C VAL A 563 -19.94 33.85 -26.90
N GLN A 564 -19.18 33.82 -27.99
CA GLN A 564 -19.67 34.14 -29.33
C GLN A 564 -20.16 32.87 -30.00
N LEU A 565 -21.44 32.53 -29.82
CA LEU A 565 -22.06 31.46 -30.60
C LEU A 565 -22.45 31.99 -31.99
N PRO A 566 -22.28 31.19 -33.05
CA PRO A 566 -22.84 31.48 -34.37
C PRO A 566 -24.35 31.72 -34.31
N ASN A 567 -24.85 32.66 -35.11
CA ASN A 567 -26.27 33.04 -35.12
C ASN A 567 -27.15 32.04 -35.90
N THR A 568 -26.55 31.19 -36.72
CA THR A 568 -27.25 30.24 -37.60
C THR A 568 -26.79 28.82 -37.33
N LYS A 569 -27.71 27.86 -37.55
CA LYS A 569 -27.39 26.43 -37.41
C LYS A 569 -26.32 26.01 -38.42
N GLU A 570 -26.40 26.51 -39.65
CA GLU A 570 -25.49 26.20 -40.75
C GLU A 570 -24.05 26.62 -40.44
N GLU A 571 -23.87 27.79 -39.81
CA GLU A 571 -22.55 28.26 -39.39
C GLU A 571 -22.02 27.43 -38.22
N LEU A 572 -22.88 27.10 -37.26
CA LEU A 572 -22.51 26.27 -36.11
C LEU A 572 -22.18 24.82 -36.55
N ASP A 573 -22.85 24.29 -37.59
CA ASP A 573 -22.55 23.00 -38.21
C ASP A 573 -21.20 22.98 -38.95
N LYS A 574 -20.70 24.14 -39.42
CA LYS A 574 -19.35 24.23 -40.01
C LYS A 574 -18.24 24.11 -38.97
N PHE A 575 -18.46 24.66 -37.77
CA PHE A 575 -17.46 24.64 -36.69
C PHE A 575 -17.55 23.37 -35.83
N LEU A 576 -18.76 22.90 -35.53
CA LEU A 576 -19.03 21.72 -34.68
C LEU A 576 -20.06 20.79 -35.35
N PRO A 577 -19.67 20.07 -36.41
CA PRO A 577 -20.58 19.11 -37.07
C PRO A 577 -20.94 17.96 -36.13
N ILE A 578 -22.14 17.42 -36.30
CA ILE A 578 -22.61 16.23 -35.56
C ILE A 578 -22.68 15.05 -36.53
N ILE A 579 -21.96 13.98 -36.20
CA ILE A 579 -22.01 12.70 -36.89
C ILE A 579 -23.17 11.90 -36.31
N GLN A 580 -24.19 11.65 -37.13
CA GLN A 580 -25.42 10.96 -36.71
C GLN A 580 -25.32 9.47 -37.02
N HIS A 581 -25.33 8.63 -35.98
CA HIS A 581 -25.46 7.18 -36.10
C HIS A 581 -26.94 6.80 -36.09
N ARG A 582 -27.48 6.49 -37.28
CA ARG A 582 -28.93 6.31 -37.45
C ARG A 582 -29.41 4.89 -37.13
N LYS A 583 -28.51 3.92 -36.97
CA LYS A 583 -28.83 2.50 -36.81
C LYS A 583 -28.11 1.92 -35.60
N ARG A 584 -28.82 1.11 -34.81
CA ARG A 584 -28.26 0.44 -33.60
C ARG A 584 -27.16 -0.54 -34.00
N GLU A 585 -27.29 -1.11 -35.19
CA GLU A 585 -26.34 -2.05 -35.79
C GLU A 585 -24.93 -1.45 -35.94
N ASP A 586 -24.82 -0.13 -36.11
CA ASP A 586 -23.53 0.57 -36.24
C ASP A 586 -22.73 0.53 -34.91
N LEU A 587 -23.44 0.43 -33.77
CA LEU A 587 -22.88 0.36 -32.41
C LEU A 587 -22.77 -1.08 -31.88
N ASN A 588 -23.56 -2.02 -32.43
CA ASN A 588 -23.58 -3.43 -32.00
C ASN A 588 -22.40 -4.26 -32.52
N ARG A 589 -21.56 -3.73 -33.42
CA ARG A 589 -20.39 -4.47 -33.90
C ARG A 589 -19.41 -4.69 -32.75
N THR A 590 -19.30 -5.93 -32.27
CA THR A 590 -18.21 -6.33 -31.38
C THR A 590 -16.91 -6.27 -32.19
N VAL A 591 -16.11 -5.25 -31.93
CA VAL A 591 -14.76 -5.12 -32.46
C VAL A 591 -13.83 -5.42 -31.29
N PRO A 592 -12.86 -6.35 -31.42
CA PRO A 592 -11.77 -6.46 -30.46
C PRO A 592 -11.11 -5.10 -30.29
N GLY A 593 -10.80 -4.72 -29.06
CA GLY A 593 -10.20 -3.43 -28.79
C GLY A 593 -11.05 -2.46 -27.98
N LEU A 594 -10.62 -1.21 -27.98
CA LEU A 594 -11.26 -0.11 -27.27
C LEU A 594 -11.87 0.87 -28.27
N ARG A 595 -13.20 1.00 -28.22
CA ARG A 595 -13.97 1.96 -29.01
C ARG A 595 -14.51 3.08 -28.12
N PHE A 596 -14.33 4.31 -28.55
CA PHE A 596 -14.82 5.51 -27.88
C PHE A 596 -15.69 6.35 -28.80
N ILE A 597 -16.84 6.80 -28.30
CA ILE A 597 -17.76 7.70 -29.00
C ILE A 597 -18.09 8.89 -28.11
N TRP A 598 -17.80 10.09 -28.59
CA TRP A 598 -18.14 11.32 -27.88
C TRP A 598 -19.58 11.72 -28.16
N ILE A 599 -20.49 11.55 -27.20
CA ILE A 599 -21.91 11.93 -27.35
C ILE A 599 -22.08 13.44 -27.25
N GLY A 600 -21.19 14.09 -26.48
CA GLY A 600 -21.12 15.52 -26.25
C GLY A 600 -20.98 15.84 -24.77
N HIS A 601 -20.29 16.93 -24.44
CA HIS A 601 -19.94 17.32 -23.07
C HIS A 601 -19.05 16.27 -22.41
N ALA A 602 -19.38 15.81 -21.20
CA ALA A 602 -18.74 14.66 -20.55
C ALA A 602 -19.37 13.31 -20.95
N SER A 603 -20.48 13.30 -21.70
CA SER A 603 -21.16 12.06 -22.07
C SER A 603 -20.37 11.26 -23.10
N CYS A 604 -19.95 10.06 -22.71
CA CYS A 604 -19.13 9.17 -23.53
C CYS A 604 -19.75 7.77 -23.57
N PHE A 605 -19.74 7.13 -24.74
CA PHE A 605 -20.01 5.70 -24.89
C PHE A 605 -18.70 4.98 -25.19
N ILE A 606 -18.43 3.92 -24.43
CA ILE A 606 -17.21 3.13 -24.55
C ILE A 606 -17.60 1.66 -24.69
N GLN A 607 -16.91 0.98 -25.61
CA GLN A 607 -16.88 -0.48 -25.69
C GLN A 607 -15.44 -0.92 -25.52
N MET A 608 -15.17 -1.67 -24.46
CA MET A 608 -13.88 -2.29 -24.18
C MET A 608 -14.09 -3.80 -24.30
N ASN A 609 -13.65 -4.38 -25.41
CA ASN A 609 -13.91 -5.79 -25.74
C ASN A 609 -15.41 -6.15 -25.61
N ASN A 610 -15.78 -6.95 -24.60
CA ASN A 610 -17.14 -7.41 -24.34
C ASN A 610 -17.92 -6.56 -23.31
N PHE A 611 -17.34 -5.45 -22.83
CA PHE A 611 -17.92 -4.56 -21.84
C PHE A 611 -18.34 -3.22 -22.46
N ARG A 612 -19.63 -2.88 -22.35
CA ARG A 612 -20.19 -1.64 -22.90
C ARG A 612 -20.75 -0.75 -21.81
N PHE A 613 -20.32 0.50 -21.78
CA PHE A 613 -20.72 1.42 -20.73
C PHE A 613 -20.84 2.87 -21.19
N LEU A 614 -21.58 3.64 -20.40
CA LEU A 614 -21.68 5.09 -20.51
C LEU A 614 -21.05 5.76 -19.30
N ILE A 615 -20.48 6.94 -19.51
CA ILE A 615 -20.09 7.83 -18.41
C ILE A 615 -20.83 9.16 -18.55
N ASP A 616 -21.36 9.65 -17.43
CA ASP A 616 -22.09 10.92 -17.29
C ASP A 616 -23.11 11.18 -18.42
N PRO A 617 -24.07 10.26 -18.66
CA PRO A 617 -24.97 10.36 -19.81
C PRO A 617 -26.02 11.46 -19.65
N VAL A 618 -25.96 12.49 -20.51
CA VAL A 618 -26.94 13.59 -20.57
C VAL A 618 -27.51 13.78 -21.98
N PHE A 619 -28.72 13.27 -22.17
CA PHE A 619 -29.50 13.35 -23.40
C PHE A 619 -30.49 14.52 -23.43
N SER A 620 -30.76 15.16 -22.28
CA SER A 620 -31.68 16.29 -22.18
C SER A 620 -31.23 17.52 -22.97
N GLU A 621 -32.20 18.36 -23.36
CA GLU A 621 -31.96 19.63 -24.04
C GLU A 621 -31.38 20.71 -23.09
N ARG A 622 -31.74 20.65 -21.80
CA ARG A 622 -31.29 21.59 -20.77
C ARG A 622 -30.63 20.87 -19.60
N CYS A 623 -29.53 21.43 -19.11
CA CYS A 623 -28.90 21.04 -17.86
C CYS A 623 -29.62 21.77 -16.71
N GLY A 624 -30.45 21.04 -15.94
CA GLY A 624 -31.07 21.57 -14.72
C GLY A 624 -32.31 20.81 -14.26
N MET A 625 -32.96 21.31 -13.20
CA MET A 625 -34.06 20.62 -12.54
C MET A 625 -35.23 20.34 -13.52
N TYR A 626 -35.53 19.05 -13.72
CA TYR A 626 -36.54 18.54 -14.66
C TYR A 626 -36.43 19.05 -16.10
N SER A 627 -35.21 19.41 -16.54
CA SER A 627 -34.92 19.92 -17.89
C SER A 627 -35.72 21.18 -18.30
N ARG A 628 -36.33 21.90 -17.34
CA ARG A 628 -37.10 23.14 -17.58
C ARG A 628 -36.31 24.40 -17.27
N PHE A 629 -35.35 24.32 -16.36
CA PHE A 629 -34.50 25.43 -15.93
C PHE A 629 -33.04 25.11 -16.23
N GLY A 630 -32.22 26.14 -16.44
CA GLY A 630 -30.78 26.01 -16.69
C GLY A 630 -30.36 26.07 -18.18
N PRO A 631 -29.04 25.97 -18.47
CA PRO A 631 -28.48 26.21 -19.80
C PRO A 631 -29.03 25.24 -20.85
N LYS A 632 -29.44 25.80 -21.99
CA LYS A 632 -29.83 25.01 -23.18
C LYS A 632 -28.58 24.60 -23.94
N ARG A 633 -28.47 23.33 -24.33
CA ARG A 633 -27.36 22.88 -25.18
C ARG A 633 -27.47 23.51 -26.57
N PHE A 634 -26.36 24.00 -27.12
CA PHE A 634 -26.32 24.55 -28.47
C PHE A 634 -25.97 23.49 -29.53
N ARG A 635 -25.58 22.29 -29.09
CA ARG A 635 -25.41 21.08 -29.91
C ARG A 635 -26.26 19.95 -29.32
N PRO A 636 -27.20 19.33 -30.06
CA PRO A 636 -27.93 18.15 -29.58
C PRO A 636 -26.98 16.97 -29.31
N PRO A 637 -27.38 15.98 -28.48
CA PRO A 637 -26.55 14.81 -28.25
C PRO A 637 -26.41 14.02 -29.56
N ALA A 638 -25.23 13.44 -29.79
CA ALA A 638 -24.96 12.68 -31.01
C ALA A 638 -25.70 11.33 -31.07
N LEU A 639 -26.06 10.79 -29.90
CA LEU A 639 -26.83 9.59 -29.72
C LEU A 639 -28.06 9.90 -28.88
N THR A 640 -29.13 9.13 -29.07
CA THR A 640 -30.28 9.06 -28.16
C THR A 640 -30.24 7.75 -27.39
N VAL A 641 -31.01 7.65 -26.29
CA VAL A 641 -31.16 6.38 -25.56
C VAL A 641 -31.57 5.24 -26.48
N ASN A 642 -32.39 5.48 -27.51
CA ASN A 642 -32.83 4.45 -28.47
C ASN A 642 -31.73 3.95 -29.40
N ASN A 643 -30.70 4.76 -29.66
CA ASN A 643 -29.58 4.37 -30.51
C ASN A 643 -28.64 3.37 -29.82
N LEU A 644 -28.58 3.37 -28.48
CA LEU A 644 -27.65 2.54 -27.71
C LEU A 644 -27.88 1.02 -27.93
N PRO A 645 -26.84 0.18 -27.77
CA PRO A 645 -26.94 -1.29 -27.81
C PRO A 645 -27.93 -1.85 -26.79
N ASP A 646 -28.45 -3.05 -27.04
CA ASP A 646 -29.39 -3.72 -26.11
C ASP A 646 -28.68 -4.32 -24.89
N ASP A 647 -27.38 -4.58 -25.00
CA ASP A 647 -26.52 -5.20 -24.00
C ASP A 647 -25.55 -4.18 -23.35
N LEU A 648 -26.09 -3.02 -22.97
CA LEU A 648 -25.36 -2.04 -22.15
C LEU A 648 -25.19 -2.60 -20.73
N ASP A 649 -23.95 -2.65 -20.24
CA ASP A 649 -23.61 -3.34 -19.00
C ASP A 649 -23.61 -2.39 -17.79
N ALA A 650 -23.07 -1.17 -17.97
CA ALA A 650 -22.85 -0.25 -16.87
C ALA A 650 -23.03 1.23 -17.23
N ILE A 651 -23.32 2.03 -16.21
CA ILE A 651 -23.25 3.50 -16.24
C ILE A 651 -22.35 3.96 -15.09
N PHE A 652 -21.49 4.93 -15.37
CA PHE A 652 -20.61 5.56 -14.40
C PHE A 652 -20.99 7.03 -14.22
N ILE A 653 -21.15 7.47 -12.97
CA ILE A 653 -21.48 8.84 -12.60
C ILE A 653 -20.34 9.43 -11.79
N THR A 654 -19.66 10.43 -12.35
CA THR A 654 -18.47 11.05 -11.73
C THR A 654 -18.83 11.91 -10.53
N HIS A 655 -19.91 12.66 -10.63
CA HIS A 655 -20.45 13.50 -9.57
C HIS A 655 -21.91 13.90 -9.87
N ASN A 656 -22.55 14.58 -8.92
CA ASN A 656 -24.00 14.77 -8.95
C ASN A 656 -24.49 16.06 -9.62
N HIS A 657 -23.66 16.85 -10.32
CA HIS A 657 -24.14 18.06 -11.00
C HIS A 657 -25.12 17.73 -12.15
N TYR A 658 -25.95 18.71 -12.54
CA TYR A 658 -27.06 18.49 -13.48
C TYR A 658 -26.61 18.15 -14.92
N ASP A 659 -25.39 18.52 -15.29
CA ASP A 659 -24.76 18.25 -16.58
C ASP A 659 -23.96 16.93 -16.62
N HIS A 660 -23.89 16.22 -15.49
CA HIS A 660 -23.29 14.88 -15.38
C HIS A 660 -24.31 13.83 -14.92
N LEU A 661 -25.32 14.23 -14.14
CA LEU A 661 -26.40 13.39 -13.64
C LEU A 661 -27.78 14.00 -14.00
N ASP A 662 -28.27 13.65 -15.17
CA ASP A 662 -29.55 14.14 -15.71
C ASP A 662 -30.72 13.19 -15.41
N TYR A 663 -31.79 13.72 -14.82
CA TYR A 663 -32.95 12.94 -14.39
C TYR A 663 -33.66 12.23 -15.56
N LEU A 664 -33.87 12.91 -16.69
CA LEU A 664 -34.58 12.30 -17.82
C LEU A 664 -33.74 11.20 -18.47
N SER A 665 -32.43 11.41 -18.57
CA SER A 665 -31.50 10.38 -19.05
C SER A 665 -31.52 9.14 -18.15
N VAL A 666 -31.45 9.33 -16.83
CA VAL A 666 -31.57 8.22 -15.86
C VAL A 666 -32.89 7.49 -16.00
N LYS A 667 -33.99 8.23 -16.10
CA LYS A 667 -35.33 7.66 -16.27
C LYS A 667 -35.44 6.83 -17.55
N ASP A 668 -34.98 7.36 -18.68
CA ASP A 668 -35.09 6.69 -19.98
C ASP A 668 -34.19 5.45 -20.05
N LEU A 669 -32.97 5.51 -19.48
CA LEU A 669 -32.06 4.37 -19.38
C LEU A 669 -32.62 3.29 -18.46
N ASN A 670 -33.13 3.66 -17.28
CA ASN A 670 -33.72 2.71 -16.34
C ASN A 670 -35.00 2.06 -16.92
N ASN A 671 -35.83 2.82 -17.64
CA ASN A 671 -37.00 2.26 -18.34
C ASN A 671 -36.61 1.25 -19.42
N ARG A 672 -35.47 1.47 -20.09
CA ARG A 672 -35.02 0.60 -21.18
C ARG A 672 -34.34 -0.67 -20.69
N TYR A 673 -33.42 -0.57 -19.74
CA TYR A 673 -32.57 -1.69 -19.33
C TYR A 673 -32.98 -2.29 -17.97
N GLY A 674 -33.67 -1.54 -17.11
CA GLY A 674 -34.06 -2.02 -15.78
C GLY A 674 -32.87 -2.44 -14.93
N GLU A 675 -33.05 -3.51 -14.13
CA GLU A 675 -32.09 -3.95 -13.12
C GLU A 675 -30.82 -4.61 -13.70
N GLN A 676 -30.82 -4.94 -15.00
CA GLN A 676 -29.65 -5.53 -15.65
C GLN A 676 -28.49 -4.53 -15.80
N LEU A 677 -28.81 -3.22 -15.78
CA LEU A 677 -27.84 -2.14 -15.89
C LEU A 677 -27.28 -1.77 -14.52
N THR A 678 -25.96 -1.86 -14.37
CA THR A 678 -25.28 -1.53 -13.10
C THR A 678 -24.82 -0.08 -13.09
N TRP A 679 -25.16 0.67 -12.04
CA TRP A 679 -24.77 2.07 -11.90
C TRP A 679 -23.65 2.21 -10.88
N PHE A 680 -22.50 2.72 -11.30
CA PHE A 680 -21.35 3.03 -10.46
C PHE A 680 -21.30 4.52 -10.15
N CYS A 681 -21.11 4.88 -8.89
CA CYS A 681 -21.03 6.28 -8.48
C CYS A 681 -20.17 6.48 -7.22
N GLY A 682 -19.76 7.73 -6.97
CA GLY A 682 -19.13 8.10 -5.71
C GLY A 682 -20.08 8.03 -4.50
N ARG A 683 -19.52 7.86 -3.29
CA ARG A 683 -20.29 7.86 -2.03
C ARG A 683 -21.23 9.06 -1.86
N GLY A 684 -22.43 8.82 -1.35
CA GLY A 684 -23.51 9.80 -1.21
C GLY A 684 -24.38 9.99 -2.48
N VAL A 685 -23.95 9.56 -3.66
CA VAL A 685 -24.75 9.68 -4.89
C VAL A 685 -25.88 8.64 -4.94
N ARG A 686 -25.73 7.51 -4.23
CA ARG A 686 -26.74 6.43 -4.17
C ARG A 686 -28.13 6.93 -3.80
N GLU A 687 -28.24 7.85 -2.84
CA GLU A 687 -29.53 8.42 -2.42
C GLU A 687 -30.22 9.11 -3.60
N THR A 688 -29.48 9.91 -4.36
CA THR A 688 -30.00 10.62 -5.53
C THR A 688 -30.47 9.64 -6.60
N LEU A 689 -29.67 8.62 -6.94
CA LEU A 689 -30.04 7.60 -7.93
C LEU A 689 -31.24 6.75 -7.50
N SER A 690 -31.31 6.40 -6.21
CA SER A 690 -32.44 5.66 -5.63
C SER A 690 -33.74 6.47 -5.72
N ASN A 691 -33.67 7.79 -5.46
CA ASN A 691 -34.80 8.71 -5.65
C ASN A 691 -35.22 8.86 -7.13
N MET A 692 -34.36 8.47 -8.08
CA MET A 692 -34.68 8.33 -9.50
C MET A 692 -35.10 6.92 -9.91
N TYR A 693 -35.41 6.06 -8.92
CA TYR A 693 -35.86 4.67 -9.08
C TYR A 693 -34.82 3.69 -9.65
N VAL A 694 -33.54 4.02 -9.57
CA VAL A 694 -32.46 3.09 -9.89
C VAL A 694 -32.25 2.11 -8.74
N LYS A 695 -32.16 0.81 -9.03
CA LYS A 695 -32.05 -0.25 -8.01
C LYS A 695 -30.65 -0.87 -7.90
N ASN A 696 -30.01 -1.14 -9.05
CA ASN A 696 -28.70 -1.77 -9.09
C ASN A 696 -27.60 -0.70 -9.08
N ILE A 697 -27.20 -0.29 -7.87
CA ILE A 697 -26.22 0.78 -7.63
C ILE A 697 -25.03 0.22 -6.85
N ILE A 698 -23.83 0.46 -7.34
CA ILE A 698 -22.56 0.24 -6.64
C ILE A 698 -21.97 1.60 -6.33
N GLU A 699 -21.64 1.80 -5.07
CA GLU A 699 -21.16 3.09 -4.56
C GLU A 699 -19.75 2.89 -4.02
N LEU A 700 -18.82 3.74 -4.45
CA LEU A 700 -17.39 3.59 -4.21
C LEU A 700 -16.82 4.84 -3.56
N ASP A 701 -15.91 4.66 -2.61
CA ASP A 701 -15.03 5.73 -2.14
C ASP A 701 -13.83 5.93 -3.09
N TRP A 702 -13.07 7.01 -2.90
CA TRP A 702 -11.79 7.16 -3.58
C TRP A 702 -10.87 5.97 -3.30
N TRP A 703 -10.26 5.46 -4.37
CA TRP A 703 -9.39 4.28 -4.42
C TRP A 703 -10.07 2.95 -4.12
N GLU A 704 -11.37 2.94 -3.85
CA GLU A 704 -12.15 1.71 -3.70
C GLU A 704 -12.26 1.03 -5.08
N GLU A 705 -11.86 -0.24 -5.11
CA GLU A 705 -11.84 -1.07 -6.32
C GLU A 705 -13.01 -2.05 -6.28
N TYR A 706 -13.60 -2.30 -7.44
CA TYR A 706 -14.67 -3.24 -7.63
C TYR A 706 -14.39 -4.12 -8.85
N PHE A 707 -14.42 -5.44 -8.64
CA PHE A 707 -14.27 -6.41 -9.71
C PHE A 707 -15.64 -6.85 -10.24
N PHE A 708 -15.99 -6.41 -11.45
CA PHE A 708 -17.23 -6.75 -12.13
C PHE A 708 -17.13 -8.13 -12.79
N LEU A 709 -17.26 -9.16 -11.95
CA LEU A 709 -17.05 -10.58 -12.27
C LEU A 709 -17.74 -11.05 -13.56
N LYS A 710 -18.94 -10.53 -13.89
CA LYS A 710 -19.69 -10.94 -15.09
C LYS A 710 -18.97 -10.64 -16.41
N LYS A 711 -18.03 -9.69 -16.41
CA LYS A 711 -17.32 -9.22 -17.60
C LYS A 711 -15.80 -9.23 -17.46
N ASP A 712 -15.27 -9.68 -16.32
CA ASP A 712 -13.83 -9.67 -16.02
C ASP A 712 -13.21 -8.26 -16.11
N ILE A 713 -13.92 -7.28 -15.55
CA ILE A 713 -13.53 -5.86 -15.55
C ILE A 713 -13.23 -5.41 -14.13
N ASN A 714 -12.11 -4.73 -13.94
CA ASN A 714 -11.79 -4.00 -12.73
C ASN A 714 -12.19 -2.53 -12.87
N ILE A 715 -12.72 -1.97 -11.80
CA ILE A 715 -13.22 -0.58 -11.72
C ILE A 715 -12.65 0.04 -10.46
N ALA A 716 -12.15 1.26 -10.55
CA ALA A 716 -11.80 2.05 -9.37
C ALA A 716 -12.39 3.46 -9.48
N PHE A 717 -12.89 3.99 -8.36
CA PHE A 717 -13.26 5.40 -8.28
C PHE A 717 -12.06 6.24 -7.86
N CYS A 718 -11.62 7.16 -8.71
CA CYS A 718 -10.40 7.94 -8.52
C CYS A 718 -10.72 9.33 -7.95
N PRO A 719 -9.82 9.93 -7.14
CA PRO A 719 -10.03 11.28 -6.65
C PRO A 719 -10.00 12.33 -7.78
N ALA A 720 -10.72 13.43 -7.54
CA ALA A 720 -10.71 14.63 -8.36
C ALA A 720 -10.78 15.87 -7.44
N GLN A 721 -10.33 17.03 -7.93
CA GLN A 721 -10.49 18.30 -7.22
C GLN A 721 -11.75 19.02 -7.72
N HIS A 722 -12.89 18.75 -7.09
CA HIS A 722 -14.17 19.31 -7.48
C HIS A 722 -15.10 19.44 -6.26
N TRP A 723 -16.40 19.45 -6.48
CA TRP A 723 -17.44 19.61 -5.46
C TRP A 723 -18.75 18.94 -5.93
N SER A 724 -19.78 18.92 -5.09
CA SER A 724 -21.09 18.37 -5.47
C SER A 724 -22.26 19.23 -4.96
N ARG A 725 -23.36 19.32 -5.71
CA ARG A 725 -24.61 19.99 -5.30
C ARG A 725 -25.74 19.79 -6.30
N ARG A 726 -26.96 19.53 -5.82
CA ARG A 726 -28.19 19.58 -6.64
C ARG A 726 -29.26 20.50 -6.05
N GLY A 727 -29.37 20.58 -4.74
CA GLY A 727 -30.34 21.38 -4.01
C GLY A 727 -29.75 22.61 -3.32
N LEU A 728 -30.53 23.17 -2.39
CA LEU A 728 -30.13 24.36 -1.63
C LEU A 728 -29.25 24.03 -0.40
N PHE A 729 -29.34 22.80 0.12
CA PHE A 729 -28.75 22.39 1.42
C PHE A 729 -27.93 21.10 1.35
N ASP A 730 -27.46 20.73 0.17
CA ASP A 730 -26.78 19.45 -0.10
C ASP A 730 -25.36 19.61 -0.67
N THR A 731 -24.79 20.81 -0.66
CA THR A 731 -23.42 21.03 -1.12
C THR A 731 -22.46 20.05 -0.41
N ASP A 732 -21.69 19.32 -1.20
CA ASP A 732 -20.67 18.37 -0.79
C ASP A 732 -21.18 17.22 0.09
N LYS A 733 -22.49 16.91 0.06
CA LYS A 733 -23.01 15.71 0.73
C LYS A 733 -22.72 14.40 -0.01
N SER A 734 -22.29 14.48 -1.26
CA SER A 734 -21.82 13.35 -2.04
C SER A 734 -20.42 13.60 -2.60
N LEU A 735 -19.68 12.54 -2.81
CA LEU A 735 -18.33 12.52 -3.35
C LEU A 735 -18.36 12.78 -4.87
N TRP A 736 -17.23 13.29 -5.38
CA TRP A 736 -16.94 13.55 -6.79
C TRP A 736 -15.64 12.82 -7.16
N GLY A 737 -15.42 12.51 -8.43
CA GLY A 737 -14.22 11.77 -8.83
C GLY A 737 -14.16 11.44 -10.31
N GLY A 738 -13.20 10.59 -10.64
CA GLY A 738 -13.06 9.95 -11.95
C GLY A 738 -13.19 8.44 -11.85
N PHE A 739 -13.02 7.73 -12.97
CA PHE A 739 -13.02 6.27 -13.00
C PHE A 739 -11.81 5.74 -13.77
N ALA A 740 -11.10 4.77 -13.17
CA ALA A 740 -10.19 3.87 -13.87
C ALA A 740 -10.91 2.55 -14.12
N ILE A 741 -10.92 2.07 -15.36
CA ILE A 741 -11.63 0.87 -15.80
C ILE A 741 -10.67 0.05 -16.64
N TRP A 742 -10.44 -1.21 -16.29
CA TRP A 742 -9.51 -2.06 -17.03
C TRP A 742 -9.87 -3.53 -17.07
N ASP A 743 -9.48 -4.18 -18.16
CA ASP A 743 -9.38 -5.63 -18.27
C ASP A 743 -7.90 -6.06 -18.38
N ASN A 744 -7.65 -7.30 -18.79
CA ASN A 744 -6.30 -7.83 -18.96
C ASN A 744 -5.55 -7.26 -20.19
N THR A 745 -6.22 -6.47 -21.03
CA THR A 745 -5.72 -5.96 -22.32
C THR A 745 -5.67 -4.43 -22.35
N TYR A 746 -6.75 -3.75 -21.93
CA TYR A 746 -6.93 -2.31 -22.03
C TYR A 746 -7.21 -1.65 -20.70
N LYS A 747 -6.73 -0.42 -20.57
CA LYS A 747 -6.99 0.48 -19.45
C LYS A 747 -7.56 1.81 -19.94
N PHE A 748 -8.74 2.16 -19.44
CA PHE A 748 -9.43 3.41 -19.72
C PHE A 748 -9.52 4.28 -18.46
N TYR A 749 -9.31 5.58 -18.60
CA TYR A 749 -9.49 6.55 -17.52
C TYR A 749 -10.46 7.67 -17.91
N HIS A 750 -11.35 8.05 -17.01
CA HIS A 750 -12.20 9.24 -17.16
C HIS A 750 -11.98 10.17 -15.98
N ALA A 751 -11.52 11.40 -16.23
CA ALA A 751 -11.12 12.33 -15.17
C ALA A 751 -12.30 12.90 -14.36
N GLY A 752 -13.50 12.91 -14.96
CA GLY A 752 -14.62 13.70 -14.43
C GLY A 752 -14.32 15.20 -14.50
N ASP A 753 -15.15 16.00 -13.85
CA ASP A 753 -14.84 17.42 -13.66
C ASP A 753 -13.84 17.59 -12.53
N THR A 754 -12.83 18.40 -12.78
CA THR A 754 -11.70 18.54 -11.87
C THR A 754 -10.90 19.79 -12.15
N GLY A 755 -10.40 20.43 -11.09
CA GLY A 755 -9.28 21.37 -11.15
C GLY A 755 -7.94 20.64 -11.04
N TYR A 756 -6.85 21.38 -11.18
CA TYR A 756 -5.50 20.82 -11.07
C TYR A 756 -4.72 21.48 -9.93
N THR A 757 -4.09 20.66 -9.09
CA THR A 757 -3.23 21.09 -7.99
C THR A 757 -1.78 20.73 -8.27
N HIS A 758 -0.89 21.73 -8.19
CA HIS A 758 0.52 21.56 -8.51
C HIS A 758 1.35 21.06 -7.32
N ASN A 759 0.84 21.22 -6.09
CA ASN A 759 1.58 20.88 -4.87
C ASN A 759 1.55 19.37 -4.57
N ILE A 760 0.38 18.75 -4.73
CA ILE A 760 0.19 17.30 -4.58
C ILE A 760 -0.71 16.84 -5.73
N SER A 761 -0.12 16.25 -6.78
CA SER A 761 -0.89 15.81 -7.94
C SER A 761 -1.51 14.44 -7.67
N ILE A 762 -2.81 14.43 -7.34
CA ILE A 762 -3.65 13.22 -7.29
C ILE A 762 -3.57 12.42 -8.60
N PHE A 763 -3.34 13.09 -9.74
CA PHE A 763 -3.23 12.44 -11.04
C PHE A 763 -1.96 11.62 -11.20
N ARG A 764 -0.85 12.04 -10.56
CA ARG A 764 0.37 11.22 -10.51
C ARG A 764 0.12 9.95 -9.71
N GLN A 765 -0.59 10.04 -8.57
CA GLN A 765 -0.98 8.86 -7.79
C GLN A 765 -1.87 7.92 -8.61
N ILE A 766 -2.80 8.45 -9.39
CA ILE A 766 -3.64 7.67 -10.32
C ILE A 766 -2.78 6.99 -11.39
N GLY A 767 -1.85 7.72 -12.03
CA GLY A 767 -0.95 7.17 -13.04
C GLY A 767 0.00 6.11 -12.48
N GLN A 768 0.51 6.31 -11.27
CA GLN A 768 1.36 5.35 -10.56
C GLN A 768 0.59 4.07 -10.20
N LYS A 769 -0.66 4.19 -9.73
CA LYS A 769 -1.44 3.05 -9.26
C LYS A 769 -2.07 2.24 -10.41
N TYR A 770 -2.62 2.93 -11.40
CA TYR A 770 -3.45 2.29 -12.43
C TYR A 770 -2.85 2.41 -13.83
N GLY A 771 -2.03 3.42 -14.10
CA GLY A 771 -1.43 3.65 -15.41
C GLY A 771 -0.39 2.59 -15.82
N PRO A 772 0.21 2.73 -17.01
CA PRO A 772 -0.20 3.65 -18.07
C PRO A 772 -1.59 3.32 -18.62
N PHE A 773 -2.33 4.33 -19.10
CA PHE A 773 -3.67 4.14 -19.69
C PHE A 773 -3.61 4.17 -21.22
N ASP A 774 -4.36 3.31 -21.89
CA ASP A 774 -4.46 3.29 -23.35
C ASP A 774 -5.26 4.48 -23.87
N LEU A 775 -6.38 4.79 -23.20
CA LEU A 775 -7.21 5.93 -23.53
C LEU A 775 -7.70 6.65 -22.27
N SER A 776 -7.58 7.98 -22.25
CA SER A 776 -8.16 8.82 -21.21
C SER A 776 -9.16 9.83 -21.77
N ALA A 777 -10.24 10.12 -21.05
CA ALA A 777 -11.15 11.22 -21.33
C ALA A 777 -10.97 12.33 -20.29
N ILE A 778 -10.51 13.50 -20.74
CA ILE A 778 -10.06 14.60 -19.86
C ILE A 778 -10.79 15.90 -20.26
N PRO A 779 -11.40 16.65 -19.32
CA PRO A 779 -12.10 17.89 -19.62
C PRO A 779 -11.14 18.97 -20.13
N ILE A 780 -11.61 19.78 -21.08
CA ILE A 780 -10.84 20.92 -21.62
C ILE A 780 -11.64 22.23 -21.66
N GLY A 781 -12.92 22.21 -21.27
CA GLY A 781 -13.83 23.37 -21.30
C GLY A 781 -14.31 23.79 -19.90
N THR A 782 -14.99 24.94 -19.83
CA THR A 782 -15.50 25.54 -18.58
C THR A 782 -14.41 26.12 -17.67
N TYR A 783 -13.37 26.72 -18.27
CA TYR A 783 -12.21 27.20 -17.51
C TYR A 783 -12.11 28.73 -17.38
N GLU A 784 -12.88 29.53 -18.13
CA GLU A 784 -12.83 31.00 -18.03
C GLU A 784 -13.96 31.58 -17.16
N PRO A 785 -13.66 32.55 -16.28
CA PRO A 785 -12.35 33.14 -16.02
C PRO A 785 -11.51 32.26 -15.09
N ARG A 786 -10.18 32.20 -15.31
CA ARG A 786 -9.28 31.45 -14.41
C ARG A 786 -9.32 31.92 -12.96
N SER A 787 -9.65 33.19 -12.68
CA SER A 787 -9.79 33.68 -11.31
C SER A 787 -10.96 33.07 -10.53
N VAL A 788 -11.93 32.46 -11.22
CA VAL A 788 -13.13 31.86 -10.63
C VAL A 788 -13.12 30.33 -10.78
N MET A 789 -12.75 29.83 -11.97
CA MET A 789 -12.95 28.41 -12.32
C MET A 789 -11.75 27.50 -12.03
N LYS A 790 -10.56 28.04 -11.74
CA LYS A 790 -9.32 27.23 -11.69
C LYS A 790 -9.30 26.13 -10.63
N ASN A 791 -10.09 26.28 -9.57
CA ASN A 791 -10.09 25.31 -8.48
C ASN A 791 -10.96 24.10 -8.84
N GLU A 792 -11.96 24.28 -9.69
CA GLU A 792 -12.96 23.27 -10.03
C GLU A 792 -12.84 22.73 -11.46
N HIS A 793 -12.24 23.48 -12.38
CA HIS A 793 -12.11 23.12 -13.80
C HIS A 793 -10.71 23.42 -14.35
N VAL A 794 -10.12 22.43 -15.01
CA VAL A 794 -8.82 22.56 -15.67
C VAL A 794 -8.87 23.38 -16.95
N SER A 795 -7.79 24.13 -17.21
CA SER A 795 -7.51 24.66 -18.55
C SER A 795 -6.96 23.57 -19.49
N PRO A 796 -6.92 23.78 -20.81
CA PRO A 796 -6.28 22.84 -21.73
C PRO A 796 -4.80 22.57 -21.44
N ASP A 797 -4.05 23.54 -20.90
CA ASP A 797 -2.67 23.33 -20.43
C ASP A 797 -2.61 22.35 -19.23
N GLU A 798 -3.50 22.54 -18.25
CA GLU A 798 -3.61 21.65 -17.10
C GLU A 798 -4.13 20.26 -17.51
N ALA A 799 -5.02 20.18 -18.51
CA ALA A 799 -5.47 18.91 -19.09
C ALA A 799 -4.30 18.12 -19.73
N VAL A 800 -3.39 18.81 -20.43
CA VAL A 800 -2.14 18.19 -20.93
C VAL A 800 -1.26 17.71 -19.79
N GLN A 801 -1.23 18.43 -18.66
CA GLN A 801 -0.52 17.96 -17.47
C GLN A 801 -1.17 16.69 -16.87
N ILE A 802 -2.50 16.62 -16.79
CA ILE A 802 -3.21 15.40 -16.38
C ILE A 802 -2.88 14.23 -17.32
N HIS A 803 -2.90 14.44 -18.64
CA HIS A 803 -2.53 13.42 -19.63
C HIS A 803 -1.16 12.80 -19.34
N LYS A 804 -0.15 13.63 -19.01
CA LYS A 804 1.18 13.17 -18.62
C LYS A 804 1.18 12.46 -17.26
N ASP A 805 0.56 13.06 -16.25
CA ASP A 805 0.59 12.57 -14.88
C ASP A 805 -0.12 11.21 -14.72
N VAL A 806 -1.21 10.99 -15.44
CA VAL A 806 -1.89 9.68 -15.46
C VAL A 806 -1.21 8.69 -16.41
N GLN A 807 -0.13 9.07 -17.09
CA GLN A 807 0.61 8.25 -18.04
C GLN A 807 -0.30 7.72 -19.17
N SER A 808 -1.10 8.61 -19.77
CA SER A 808 -2.02 8.25 -20.85
C SER A 808 -1.29 8.19 -22.21
N ASN A 809 -1.47 7.09 -22.94
CA ASN A 809 -0.98 6.94 -24.31
C ASN A 809 -1.74 7.85 -25.27
N LYS A 810 -3.08 7.91 -25.12
CA LYS A 810 -3.95 8.79 -25.90
C LYS A 810 -5.06 9.39 -25.03
N SER A 811 -5.34 10.69 -25.20
CA SER A 811 -6.44 11.37 -24.52
C SER A 811 -7.47 11.97 -25.49
N ILE A 812 -8.72 12.06 -25.05
CA ILE A 812 -9.83 12.72 -25.74
C ILE A 812 -10.35 13.90 -24.90
N GLY A 813 -10.48 15.06 -25.53
CA GLY A 813 -10.96 16.28 -24.88
C GLY A 813 -12.47 16.29 -24.75
N ILE A 814 -12.97 16.32 -23.51
CA ILE A 814 -14.41 16.32 -23.17
C ILE A 814 -14.84 17.63 -22.48
N HIS A 815 -16.08 17.70 -22.00
CA HIS A 815 -16.70 18.83 -21.26
C HIS A 815 -16.94 20.13 -22.07
N TRP A 816 -16.45 20.21 -23.32
CA TRP A 816 -16.57 21.40 -24.17
C TRP A 816 -17.62 21.24 -25.29
N GLY A 817 -17.87 22.32 -26.04
CA GLY A 817 -18.60 22.28 -27.31
C GLY A 817 -20.09 21.93 -27.23
N THR A 818 -20.71 21.96 -26.02
CA THR A 818 -22.11 21.53 -25.82
C THR A 818 -22.97 22.57 -25.09
N TRP A 819 -22.50 23.07 -23.96
CA TRP A 819 -23.12 24.14 -23.18
C TRP A 819 -22.19 25.34 -23.02
N THR A 820 -22.78 26.51 -22.79
CA THR A 820 -22.04 27.73 -22.44
C THR A 820 -22.10 27.91 -20.92
N MET A 821 -21.22 27.23 -20.19
CA MET A 821 -21.21 27.22 -18.72
C MET A 821 -20.26 28.26 -18.10
N SER A 822 -19.44 28.87 -18.94
CA SER A 822 -18.32 29.76 -18.63
C SER A 822 -18.19 30.81 -19.73
N ASN A 823 -17.13 31.62 -19.68
CA ASN A 823 -16.98 32.79 -20.54
C ASN A 823 -16.05 32.61 -21.75
N GLU A 824 -15.41 31.46 -21.95
CA GLU A 824 -14.55 31.26 -23.12
C GLU A 824 -15.33 31.23 -24.44
N TYR A 825 -14.65 31.57 -25.53
CA TYR A 825 -15.18 31.37 -26.88
C TYR A 825 -15.35 29.86 -27.14
N PHE A 826 -16.48 29.45 -27.73
CA PHE A 826 -16.87 28.03 -27.79
C PHE A 826 -15.90 27.11 -28.56
N MET A 827 -15.07 27.65 -29.46
CA MET A 827 -14.00 26.93 -30.18
C MET A 827 -12.59 27.22 -29.64
N GLU A 828 -12.48 27.94 -28.52
CA GLU A 828 -11.19 28.17 -27.86
C GLU A 828 -10.57 26.89 -27.28
N PRO A 829 -11.32 25.97 -26.63
CA PRO A 829 -10.72 24.80 -25.98
C PRO A 829 -9.85 23.93 -26.90
N PRO A 830 -10.27 23.54 -28.13
CA PRO A 830 -9.41 22.78 -29.04
C PRO A 830 -8.18 23.54 -29.51
N LYS A 831 -8.32 24.86 -29.72
CA LYS A 831 -7.21 25.71 -30.13
C LYS A 831 -6.15 25.76 -29.03
N LYS A 832 -6.59 26.00 -27.79
CA LYS A 832 -5.73 26.03 -26.61
C LYS A 832 -5.10 24.67 -26.31
N LEU A 833 -5.81 23.56 -26.50
CA LEU A 833 -5.25 22.22 -26.39
C LEU A 833 -4.09 22.01 -27.37
N LYS A 834 -4.28 22.41 -28.63
CA LYS A 834 -3.23 22.31 -29.65
C LYS A 834 -2.00 23.17 -29.29
N GLU A 835 -2.21 24.39 -28.80
CA GLU A 835 -1.14 25.26 -28.29
C GLU A 835 -0.40 24.59 -27.11
N ALA A 836 -1.13 24.03 -26.14
CA ALA A 836 -0.57 23.36 -24.97
C ALA A 836 0.29 22.13 -25.34
N LEU A 837 -0.17 21.31 -26.30
CA LEU A 837 0.60 20.17 -26.81
C LEU A 837 1.90 20.60 -27.48
N GLN A 838 1.85 21.65 -28.30
CA GLN A 838 3.03 22.23 -28.95
C GLN A 838 4.02 22.78 -27.91
N ASN A 839 3.53 23.50 -26.90
CA ASN A 839 4.36 24.06 -25.84
C ASN A 839 5.03 22.99 -24.97
N ASN A 840 4.42 21.80 -24.85
CA ASN A 840 4.95 20.67 -24.10
C ASN A 840 5.72 19.65 -24.99
N HIS A 841 5.91 19.94 -26.28
CA HIS A 841 6.58 19.05 -27.24
C HIS A 841 5.98 17.64 -27.34
N LEU A 842 4.66 17.53 -27.21
CA LEU A 842 3.93 16.26 -27.32
C LEU A 842 3.43 16.03 -28.75
N ASP A 843 3.27 14.74 -29.11
CA ASP A 843 2.65 14.37 -30.38
C ASP A 843 1.22 14.92 -30.45
N PRO A 844 0.85 15.71 -31.48
CA PRO A 844 -0.51 16.20 -31.65
C PRO A 844 -1.59 15.11 -31.71
N THR A 845 -1.21 13.86 -31.97
CA THR A 845 -2.12 12.70 -31.97
C THR A 845 -2.26 12.02 -30.60
N SER A 846 -1.46 12.39 -29.60
CA SER A 846 -1.55 11.84 -28.24
C SER A 846 -2.69 12.45 -27.42
N PHE A 847 -3.19 13.63 -27.78
CA PHE A 847 -4.39 14.20 -27.15
C PHE A 847 -5.22 14.94 -28.22
N ILE A 848 -6.35 14.34 -28.59
CA ILE A 848 -7.19 14.83 -29.68
C ILE A 848 -8.56 15.29 -29.17
N VAL A 849 -9.27 16.01 -30.03
CA VAL A 849 -10.71 16.26 -29.87
C VAL A 849 -11.46 15.53 -30.97
N LEU A 850 -12.64 15.03 -30.63
CA LEU A 850 -13.54 14.39 -31.57
C LEU A 850 -14.65 15.36 -31.97
N LYS A 851 -15.33 15.12 -33.09
CA LYS A 851 -16.65 15.70 -33.36
C LYS A 851 -17.70 14.96 -32.53
N HIS A 852 -18.83 15.61 -32.25
CA HIS A 852 -19.99 14.95 -31.65
C HIS A 852 -20.41 13.75 -32.51
N GLY A 853 -20.36 12.55 -31.94
CA GLY A 853 -20.68 11.28 -32.59
C GLY A 853 -19.53 10.66 -33.39
N GLU A 854 -18.34 11.25 -33.41
CA GLU A 854 -17.19 10.60 -34.04
C GLU A 854 -16.76 9.35 -33.25
N ILE A 855 -16.37 8.31 -33.97
CA ILE A 855 -15.90 7.05 -33.41
C ILE A 855 -14.38 7.03 -33.50
N LEU A 856 -13.74 6.72 -32.36
CA LEU A 856 -12.33 6.34 -32.32
C LEU A 856 -12.24 4.86 -31.94
N ASP A 857 -11.59 4.08 -32.80
CA ASP A 857 -11.25 2.68 -32.52
C ASP A 857 -9.74 2.56 -32.27
N LEU A 858 -9.37 1.95 -31.15
CA LEU A 858 -8.02 1.49 -30.83
C LEU A 858 -8.01 -0.04 -30.99
N PRO A 859 -7.49 -0.56 -32.12
CA PRO A 859 -7.41 -2.00 -32.34
C PRO A 859 -6.32 -2.64 -31.47
N GLU A 860 -6.42 -3.95 -31.31
CA GLU A 860 -5.47 -4.84 -30.61
C GLU A 860 -4.04 -4.78 -31.14
#